data_AF-A0A2A4W3P0-F1
#
_entry.id   AF-A0A2A4W3P0-F1
#
_cell.length_a   1.000
_cell.length_b   1.000
_cell.length_c   1.000
_cell.angle_alpha   90.00
_cell.angle_beta   90.00
_cell.angle_gamma   90.00
#
_symmetry.space_group_name_H-M   'P 1'
#
loop_
_entity.id
_entity.type
_entity.pdbx_description
1 polymer ?
#
loop_
_entity_poly.entity_id
_entity_poly.type
_entity_poly.pdbx_seq_one_letter_code
_entity_poly.pdbx_strand_id
1 'polypeptide(L)'
;MNSSGDNQTAGLFTSKASANHRRRRMVKDTLTRYAVAFGGISVIIAIILIFFYLLFVVLPLFQSADVEKRASYSAPGTAQDETLYLAMEEQAEIGLRFTTSGKAIFFELANGEVILVESLPIPEGVSITSFAKGQMDQGIIALGLSNGQALVLRHIYRVTYPNDKRQITPQIKYPLGDAPIEIISDEVALTQIAFQSNEEQTTFAVATEDGRLMLSAFIAEESMFDDTPEFEQFTTELELSDSPILKLLMDQEHQNLYVVEQNNTLTYFDISDAESPEKFYQLNISDDGRNVSSVEFLTGTISLIMGYEDGHLAQWFPVRDATDQRVMMRIRGFDHQQASGNPITSIASEFDRKGFLVADSQGRVGIYHSTAERNLAVTELSANPIKHLAIAPRANWMLAEEENGQLQLWHIHNDHPEISWKSLWGKVWYESYPEPDYIWQSSSASNDHEPKLSLVPLSFGTLKAAFYAMLLAAPLAILGAIFTAYFMAPKMRNVVKPSIEIMEALPTVILGFLAGLWLAPLIETHLPGAFSLLLLMPIGILLCAWGWCQLPRSVRHVIPEGWEAMLLIPLVIFVGWGSMAMSPALELMLFDGNMRYWMSEEMGVGFDQRNSIIVGLAMGFAVIPTIFSIAEDAIYGVPRHLSQGSLALGATPWQTMIFVVLLTASPGIFSALMIGMGRAVGETMIVLMATGNTAVMDFSIFEGMRTLSANISVEMPEAEVDSTHYRVLFLAALVLFMFTFFFNTIAEIVRQRLRVKYSTL
;
A
#
# COMPACT_ATOMS: atom_id res chain seq x y z
N MET A 1 -46.77 -12.06 -49.06
CA MET A 1 -47.80 -12.75 -49.86
C MET A 1 -47.72 -14.24 -49.59
N ASN A 2 -48.65 -14.76 -48.79
CA ASN A 2 -49.20 -16.12 -48.81
C ASN A 2 -50.18 -16.23 -47.65
N SER A 3 -51.42 -15.81 -47.91
CA SER A 3 -52.58 -15.89 -47.02
C SER A 3 -53.72 -16.54 -47.78
N SER A 4 -53.90 -17.84 -47.64
CA SER A 4 -55.15 -18.52 -48.03
C SER A 4 -55.09 -19.96 -47.55
N GLY A 5 -55.62 -20.23 -46.35
CA GLY A 5 -55.68 -21.60 -45.87
C GLY A 5 -56.34 -21.85 -44.52
N ASP A 6 -56.87 -20.85 -43.80
CA ASP A 6 -57.29 -21.11 -42.41
C ASP A 6 -58.49 -20.28 -41.94
N ASN A 7 -59.54 -20.16 -42.78
CA ASN A 7 -60.71 -19.32 -42.48
C ASN A 7 -62.03 -20.10 -42.28
N GLN A 8 -62.00 -21.37 -41.87
CA GLN A 8 -63.24 -22.14 -41.61
C GLN A 8 -63.35 -22.84 -40.24
N THR A 9 -62.44 -22.60 -39.30
CA THR A 9 -62.50 -23.23 -37.95
C THR A 9 -62.50 -22.22 -36.80
N ALA A 10 -62.83 -20.94 -37.05
CA ALA A 10 -62.80 -19.89 -36.03
C ALA A 10 -64.15 -19.59 -35.35
N GLY A 11 -65.15 -20.48 -35.47
CA GLY A 11 -66.53 -20.19 -35.09
C GLY A 11 -67.08 -20.78 -33.80
N LEU A 12 -66.41 -21.73 -33.12
CA LEU A 12 -67.12 -22.61 -32.17
C LEU A 12 -66.62 -22.69 -30.71
N PHE A 13 -65.60 -21.92 -30.28
CA PHE A 13 -65.19 -21.91 -28.86
C PHE A 13 -64.70 -20.55 -28.35
N THR A 14 -65.55 -19.53 -28.36
CA THR A 14 -65.27 -18.25 -27.68
C THR A 14 -66.32 -17.98 -26.60
N SER A 15 -66.30 -18.79 -25.53
CA SER A 15 -67.02 -18.40 -24.32
C SER A 15 -66.37 -17.13 -23.73
N LYS A 16 -67.16 -16.23 -23.14
CA LYS A 16 -66.66 -15.02 -22.44
C LYS A 16 -65.53 -15.34 -21.43
N ALA A 17 -65.50 -16.56 -20.89
CA ALA A 17 -64.46 -17.04 -19.99
C ALA A 17 -63.10 -17.25 -20.68
N SER A 18 -63.03 -17.77 -21.92
CA SER A 18 -61.77 -17.96 -22.64
C SER A 18 -61.15 -16.62 -23.09
N ALA A 19 -62.00 -15.66 -23.48
CA ALA A 19 -61.58 -14.29 -23.80
C ALA A 19 -61.02 -13.56 -22.57
N ASN A 20 -61.67 -13.67 -21.40
CA ASN A 20 -61.16 -13.11 -20.15
C ASN A 20 -59.85 -13.77 -19.71
N HIS A 21 -59.70 -15.09 -19.87
CA HIS A 21 -58.47 -15.81 -19.53
C HIS A 21 -57.30 -15.39 -20.44
N ARG A 22 -57.55 -15.21 -21.74
CA ARG A 22 -56.56 -14.71 -22.71
C ARG A 22 -56.16 -13.26 -22.44
N ARG A 23 -57.11 -12.41 -22.05
CA ARG A 23 -56.84 -11.01 -21.65
C ARG A 23 -56.04 -10.94 -20.35
N ARG A 24 -56.37 -11.78 -19.35
CA ARG A 24 -55.59 -11.90 -18.10
C ARG A 24 -54.17 -12.41 -18.35
N ARG A 25 -54.00 -13.38 -19.26
CA ARG A 25 -52.67 -13.87 -19.66
C ARG A 25 -51.86 -12.80 -20.37
N MET A 26 -52.44 -12.07 -21.33
CA MET A 26 -51.74 -10.97 -22.00
C MET A 26 -51.32 -9.89 -21.02
N VAL A 27 -52.20 -9.49 -20.09
CA VAL A 27 -51.85 -8.51 -19.04
C VAL A 27 -50.72 -9.04 -18.15
N LYS A 28 -50.75 -10.31 -17.75
CA LYS A 28 -49.66 -10.94 -16.98
C LYS A 28 -48.35 -10.96 -17.77
N ASP A 29 -48.35 -11.43 -19.03
CA ASP A 29 -47.14 -11.48 -19.86
C ASP A 29 -46.55 -10.08 -20.08
N THR A 30 -47.40 -9.07 -20.29
CA THR A 30 -46.97 -7.67 -20.42
C THR A 30 -46.39 -7.14 -19.10
N LEU A 31 -47.06 -7.35 -17.97
CA LEU A 31 -46.55 -6.97 -16.65
C LEU A 31 -45.22 -7.65 -16.33
N THR A 32 -45.10 -8.95 -16.57
CA THR A 32 -43.86 -9.69 -16.36
C THR A 32 -42.73 -9.17 -17.25
N ARG A 33 -43.00 -8.86 -18.52
CA ARG A 33 -42.00 -8.26 -19.41
C ARG A 33 -41.50 -6.91 -18.89
N TYR A 34 -42.41 -6.03 -18.49
CA TYR A 34 -42.02 -4.74 -17.92
C TYR A 34 -41.28 -4.89 -16.58
N ALA A 35 -41.69 -5.83 -15.72
CA ALA A 35 -41.01 -6.10 -14.47
C ALA A 35 -39.57 -6.60 -14.68
N VAL A 36 -39.37 -7.54 -15.61
CA VAL A 36 -38.03 -8.07 -15.96
C VAL A 36 -37.16 -6.98 -16.59
N ALA A 37 -37.71 -6.20 -17.53
CA ALA A 37 -36.98 -5.10 -18.16
C ALA A 37 -36.60 -4.01 -17.14
N PHE A 38 -37.54 -3.61 -16.28
CA PHE A 38 -37.28 -2.65 -15.21
C PHE A 38 -36.24 -3.16 -14.22
N GLY A 39 -36.32 -4.44 -13.81
CA GLY A 39 -35.32 -5.07 -12.95
C GLY A 39 -33.92 -5.05 -13.59
N GLY A 40 -33.81 -5.45 -14.87
CA GLY A 40 -32.54 -5.41 -15.59
C GLY A 40 -31.95 -4.01 -15.73
N ILE A 41 -32.77 -3.02 -16.10
CA ILE A 41 -32.34 -1.61 -16.19
C ILE A 41 -31.92 -1.09 -14.80
N SER A 42 -32.65 -1.44 -13.74
CA SER A 42 -32.33 -1.01 -12.37
C SER A 42 -30.97 -1.56 -11.91
N VAL A 43 -30.64 -2.81 -12.24
CA VAL A 43 -29.32 -3.39 -11.94
C VAL A 43 -28.20 -2.64 -12.67
N ILE A 44 -28.40 -2.31 -13.96
CA ILE A 44 -27.41 -1.53 -14.73
C ILE A 44 -27.22 -0.15 -14.12
N ILE A 45 -28.32 0.55 -13.78
CA ILE A 45 -28.27 1.85 -13.11
C ILE A 45 -27.53 1.73 -11.78
N ALA A 46 -27.81 0.71 -10.96
CA ALA A 46 -27.13 0.49 -9.69
C ALA A 46 -25.62 0.27 -9.87
N ILE A 47 -25.20 -0.55 -10.83
CA ILE A 47 -23.77 -0.79 -11.15
C ILE A 47 -23.09 0.51 -11.59
N ILE A 48 -23.74 1.30 -12.46
CA ILE A 48 -23.22 2.59 -12.90
C ILE A 48 -23.12 3.57 -11.73
N LEU A 49 -24.12 3.63 -10.85
CA LEU A 49 -24.10 4.48 -9.65
C LEU A 49 -22.97 4.08 -8.70
N ILE A 50 -22.76 2.78 -8.48
CA ILE A 50 -21.63 2.28 -7.68
C ILE A 50 -20.32 2.74 -8.31
N PHE A 51 -20.14 2.59 -9.62
CA PHE A 51 -18.93 3.06 -10.32
C PHE A 51 -18.68 4.57 -10.11
N PHE A 52 -19.70 5.41 -10.31
CA PHE A 52 -19.56 6.85 -10.09
C PHE A 52 -19.34 7.22 -8.62
N TYR A 53 -19.93 6.47 -7.69
CA TYR A 53 -19.69 6.65 -6.27
C TYR A 53 -18.24 6.31 -5.90
N LEU A 54 -17.72 5.15 -6.36
CA LEU A 54 -16.32 4.78 -6.17
C LEU A 54 -15.38 5.86 -6.75
N LEU A 55 -15.67 6.32 -7.97
CA LEU A 55 -14.90 7.39 -8.60
C LEU A 55 -14.93 8.69 -7.78
N PHE A 56 -16.11 9.10 -7.30
CA PHE A 56 -16.27 10.30 -6.48
C PHE A 56 -15.44 10.24 -5.19
N VAL A 57 -15.42 9.10 -4.49
CA VAL A 57 -14.65 8.93 -3.25
C VAL A 57 -13.13 8.96 -3.51
N VAL A 58 -12.70 8.46 -4.67
CA VAL A 58 -11.28 8.33 -5.06
C VAL A 58 -10.70 9.61 -5.63
N LEU A 59 -11.49 10.44 -6.33
CA LEU A 59 -11.01 11.65 -7.01
C LEU A 59 -10.17 12.60 -6.12
N PRO A 60 -10.52 12.86 -4.85
CA PRO A 60 -9.72 13.71 -3.96
C PRO A 60 -8.26 13.26 -3.78
N LEU A 61 -7.95 11.97 -3.89
CA LEU A 61 -6.58 11.45 -3.75
C LEU A 61 -5.59 12.04 -4.76
N PHE A 62 -6.09 12.47 -5.92
CA PHE A 62 -5.27 12.98 -7.02
C PHE A 62 -5.34 14.50 -7.18
N GLN A 63 -6.01 15.20 -6.26
CA GLN A 63 -6.05 16.65 -6.26
C GLN A 63 -4.69 17.21 -5.82
N SER A 64 -4.28 18.32 -6.43
CA SER A 64 -3.08 19.08 -6.04
C SER A 64 -3.37 19.91 -4.79
N ALA A 65 -2.31 20.34 -4.10
CA ALA A 65 -2.45 21.25 -2.98
C ALA A 65 -2.96 22.61 -3.46
N ASP A 66 -3.79 23.24 -2.64
CA ASP A 66 -4.30 24.60 -2.87
C ASP A 66 -3.87 25.50 -1.72
N VAL A 67 -3.57 26.76 -2.02
CA VAL A 67 -3.00 27.69 -1.06
C VAL A 67 -3.73 29.03 -1.12
N GLU A 68 -4.27 29.47 0.01
CA GLU A 68 -5.06 30.71 0.12
C GLU A 68 -4.41 31.70 1.10
N LYS A 69 -4.15 32.94 0.65
CA LYS A 69 -3.64 34.00 1.52
C LYS A 69 -4.73 34.46 2.49
N ARG A 70 -4.42 34.48 3.78
CA ARG A 70 -5.38 34.87 4.84
C ARG A 70 -5.03 36.21 5.49
N ALA A 71 -3.76 36.43 5.79
CA ALA A 71 -3.31 37.67 6.43
C ALA A 71 -1.93 38.12 5.94
N SER A 72 -1.66 39.41 6.10
CA SER A 72 -0.36 40.01 5.79
C SER A 72 -0.15 41.23 6.69
N TYR A 73 0.97 41.26 7.40
CA TYR A 73 1.30 42.33 8.35
C TYR A 73 2.82 42.42 8.55
N SER A 74 3.30 43.50 9.15
CA SER A 74 4.72 43.62 9.50
C SER A 74 5.06 42.70 10.68
N ALA A 75 6.27 42.13 10.67
CA ALA A 75 6.73 41.26 11.73
C ALA A 75 6.62 41.94 13.12
N PRO A 76 5.90 41.34 14.09
CA PRO A 76 5.70 41.95 15.39
C PRO A 76 7.02 42.13 16.15
N GLY A 77 7.23 43.30 16.75
CA GLY A 77 8.45 43.66 17.48
C GLY A 77 9.02 45.01 17.06
N THR A 78 10.28 45.28 17.43
CA THR A 78 11.02 46.46 16.97
C THR A 78 11.58 46.23 15.57
N ALA A 79 11.54 47.26 14.71
CA ALA A 79 11.99 47.16 13.31
C ALA A 79 13.49 46.85 13.14
N GLN A 80 14.27 46.87 14.22
CA GLN A 80 15.69 46.54 14.26
C GLN A 80 15.96 45.08 14.69
N ASP A 81 14.94 44.37 15.18
CA ASP A 81 15.08 43.00 15.66
C ASP A 81 14.87 42.04 14.48
N GLU A 82 15.92 41.32 14.08
CA GLU A 82 15.82 40.29 13.04
C GLU A 82 15.22 39.00 13.60
N THR A 83 14.52 38.26 12.75
CA THR A 83 13.96 36.95 13.10
C THR A 83 15.03 35.88 13.05
N LEU A 84 15.04 35.02 14.06
CA LEU A 84 15.88 33.83 14.15
C LEU A 84 15.07 32.58 13.80
N TYR A 85 13.87 32.47 14.37
CA TYR A 85 12.99 31.31 14.20
C TYR A 85 11.53 31.73 14.26
N LEU A 86 10.70 31.08 13.44
CA LEU A 86 9.25 31.21 13.42
C LEU A 86 8.62 29.85 13.75
N ALA A 87 7.60 29.89 14.59
CA ALA A 87 6.75 28.75 14.89
C ALA A 87 5.29 29.19 14.99
N MET A 88 4.39 28.23 14.99
CA MET A 88 2.97 28.47 15.25
C MET A 88 2.37 27.33 16.06
N GLU A 89 1.30 27.65 16.77
CA GLU A 89 0.47 26.68 17.48
C GLU A 89 -0.33 25.80 16.50
N GLU A 90 -0.75 24.63 16.96
CA GLU A 90 -1.43 23.59 16.18
C GLU A 90 -2.61 24.07 15.33
N GLN A 91 -3.40 25.04 15.81
CA GLN A 91 -4.56 25.61 15.10
C GLN A 91 -4.23 26.92 14.36
N ALA A 92 -2.97 27.33 14.36
CA ALA A 92 -2.49 28.59 13.78
C ALA A 92 -3.22 29.84 14.31
N GLU A 93 -3.60 29.84 15.59
CA GLU A 93 -4.12 31.03 16.28
C GLU A 93 -3.00 31.93 16.81
N ILE A 94 -1.95 31.32 17.38
CA ILE A 94 -0.81 32.00 17.99
C ILE A 94 0.46 31.66 17.22
N GLY A 95 1.19 32.69 16.81
CA GLY A 95 2.53 32.61 16.24
C GLY A 95 3.58 32.93 17.29
N LEU A 96 4.78 32.42 17.07
CA LEU A 96 5.96 32.65 17.89
C LEU A 96 7.10 33.09 16.99
N ARG A 97 7.72 34.21 17.35
CA ARG A 97 8.90 34.76 16.70
C ARG A 97 10.02 34.90 17.71
N PHE A 98 11.12 34.19 17.51
CA PHE A 98 12.36 34.44 18.24
C PHE A 98 13.21 35.46 17.48
N THR A 99 13.73 36.44 18.19
CA THR A 99 14.57 37.49 17.62
C THR A 99 16.04 37.31 17.96
N THR A 100 16.92 37.85 17.12
CA THR A 100 18.37 37.90 17.39
C THR A 100 18.72 38.72 18.64
N SER A 101 17.83 39.64 19.04
CA SER A 101 17.93 40.43 20.27
C SER A 101 17.60 39.65 21.56
N GLY A 102 17.27 38.36 21.46
CA GLY A 102 16.97 37.52 22.63
C GLY A 102 15.56 37.71 23.18
N LYS A 103 14.58 37.99 22.32
CA LYS A 103 13.17 38.06 22.73
C LYS A 103 12.37 36.96 22.05
N ALA A 104 11.43 36.40 22.79
CA ALA A 104 10.38 35.55 22.28
C ALA A 104 9.08 36.34 22.23
N ILE A 105 8.56 36.56 21.03
CA ILE A 105 7.36 37.35 20.79
C ILE A 105 6.25 36.40 20.36
N PHE A 106 5.24 36.26 21.21
CA PHE A 106 4.00 35.58 20.88
C PHE A 106 2.99 36.58 20.36
N PHE A 107 2.34 36.26 19.25
CA PHE A 107 1.41 37.16 18.56
C PHE A 107 0.24 36.40 17.94
N GLU A 108 -0.88 37.08 17.73
CA GLU A 108 -2.04 36.52 17.05
C GLU A 108 -1.78 36.47 15.54
N LEU A 109 -1.92 35.29 14.93
CA LEU A 109 -1.57 35.09 13.52
C LEU A 109 -2.54 35.78 12.55
N ALA A 110 -3.76 36.08 13.00
CA ALA A 110 -4.79 36.69 12.15
C ALA A 110 -4.49 38.16 11.81
N ASN A 111 -3.84 38.90 12.70
CA ASN A 111 -3.68 40.35 12.60
C ASN A 111 -2.26 40.85 12.98
N GLY A 112 -1.41 40.00 13.57
CA GLY A 112 -0.08 40.37 14.05
C GLY A 112 -0.06 41.08 15.41
N GLU A 113 -1.15 41.05 16.18
CA GLU A 113 -1.21 41.68 17.50
C GLU A 113 -0.36 40.92 18.52
N VAL A 114 0.49 41.63 19.27
CA VAL A 114 1.39 41.02 20.25
C VAL A 114 0.62 40.59 21.50
N ILE A 115 0.75 39.32 21.88
CA ILE A 115 0.11 38.71 23.05
C ILE A 115 1.06 38.76 24.25
N LEU A 116 2.30 38.31 24.07
CA LEU A 116 3.32 38.20 25.11
C LEU A 116 4.69 38.45 24.52
N VAL A 117 5.52 39.22 25.23
CA VAL A 117 6.95 39.36 24.93
C VAL A 117 7.71 38.90 26.14
N GLU A 118 8.54 37.87 25.97
CA GLU A 118 9.38 37.30 27.01
C GLU A 118 10.85 37.49 26.63
N SER A 119 11.62 38.10 27.53
CA SER A 119 13.06 38.27 27.34
C SER A 119 13.77 37.00 27.78
N LEU A 120 14.62 36.46 26.91
CA LEU A 120 15.40 35.28 27.20
C LEU A 120 16.51 35.61 28.23
N PRO A 121 16.83 34.69 29.15
CA PRO A 121 17.85 34.86 30.19
C PRO A 121 19.27 34.79 29.60
N ILE A 122 19.63 35.75 28.77
CA ILE A 122 20.94 35.86 28.14
C ILE A 122 21.82 36.82 28.97
N PRO A 123 23.09 36.46 29.28
CA PRO A 123 23.98 37.31 30.06
C PRO A 123 24.26 38.66 29.38
N GLU A 124 24.52 39.70 30.17
CA GLU A 124 24.85 41.03 29.64
C GLU A 124 26.14 40.99 28.80
N GLY A 125 26.11 41.57 27.60
CA GLY A 125 27.25 41.61 26.68
C GLY A 125 27.41 40.36 25.80
N VAL A 126 26.55 39.35 25.96
CA VAL A 126 26.54 38.13 25.17
C VAL A 126 25.47 38.19 24.08
N SER A 127 25.80 37.78 22.86
CA SER A 127 24.86 37.74 21.73
C SER A 127 24.58 36.31 21.27
N ILE A 128 23.40 36.10 20.66
CA ILE A 128 23.06 34.84 20.01
C ILE A 128 23.84 34.73 18.70
N THR A 129 24.58 33.65 18.53
CA THR A 129 25.43 33.40 17.34
C THR A 129 24.92 32.25 16.49
N SER A 130 24.20 31.29 17.07
CA SER A 130 23.64 30.14 16.34
C SER A 130 22.32 29.62 16.92
N PHE A 131 21.62 28.80 16.14
CA PHE A 131 20.29 28.28 16.45
C PHE A 131 20.12 26.83 15.96
N ALA A 132 19.55 25.98 16.81
CA ALA A 132 19.14 24.62 16.47
C ALA A 132 17.69 24.36 16.89
N LYS A 133 17.02 23.54 16.08
CA LYS A 133 15.75 22.90 16.42
C LYS A 133 16.07 21.51 16.95
N GLY A 134 15.47 21.11 18.07
CA GLY A 134 15.44 19.71 18.47
C GLY A 134 14.29 18.97 17.80
N GLN A 135 13.74 17.96 18.48
CA GLN A 135 12.55 17.24 18.02
C GLN A 135 11.36 18.21 17.83
N MET A 136 10.80 18.22 16.61
CA MET A 136 9.82 19.24 16.21
C MET A 136 8.53 19.18 17.03
N ASP A 137 8.01 17.98 17.31
CA ASP A 137 6.81 17.73 18.11
C ASP A 137 6.93 18.23 19.56
N GLN A 138 8.15 18.26 20.12
CA GLN A 138 8.38 18.75 21.47
C GLN A 138 8.49 20.29 21.55
N GLY A 139 8.78 20.96 20.43
CA GLY A 139 8.98 22.42 20.39
C GLY A 139 10.20 22.89 21.18
N ILE A 140 11.23 22.04 21.27
CA ILE A 140 12.49 22.33 21.95
C ILE A 140 13.47 22.94 20.95
N ILE A 141 14.15 24.00 21.37
CA ILE A 141 15.16 24.69 20.57
C ILE A 141 16.38 25.00 21.45
N ALA A 142 17.54 25.13 20.80
CA ALA A 142 18.79 25.54 21.44
C ALA A 142 19.35 26.79 20.77
N LEU A 143 19.84 27.71 21.59
CA LEU A 143 20.51 28.95 21.18
C LEU A 143 21.97 28.88 21.58
N GLY A 144 22.87 28.96 20.61
CA GLY A 144 24.31 29.08 20.86
C GLY A 144 24.69 30.55 21.08
N LEU A 145 25.50 30.80 22.10
CA LEU A 145 25.90 32.13 22.52
C LEU A 145 27.36 32.46 22.16
N SER A 146 27.70 33.75 22.16
CA SER A 146 29.04 34.25 21.82
C SER A 146 30.13 33.91 22.85
N ASN A 147 29.78 33.33 23.99
CA ASN A 147 30.68 33.03 25.11
C ASN A 147 30.85 31.52 25.37
N GLY A 148 30.54 30.66 24.41
CA GLY A 148 30.67 29.20 24.54
C GLY A 148 29.54 28.50 25.31
N GLN A 149 28.49 29.24 25.69
CA GLN A 149 27.31 28.70 26.36
C GLN A 149 26.16 28.43 25.39
N ALA A 150 25.24 27.55 25.78
CA ALA A 150 23.99 27.32 25.07
C ALA A 150 22.77 27.45 25.99
N LEU A 151 21.69 28.01 25.48
CA LEU A 151 20.40 28.10 26.17
C LEU A 151 19.39 27.19 25.49
N VAL A 152 18.87 26.21 26.24
CA VAL A 152 17.81 25.30 25.76
C VAL A 152 16.47 25.75 26.31
N LEU A 153 15.50 25.89 25.42
CA LEU A 153 14.17 26.31 25.79
C LEU A 153 13.10 25.54 25.01
N ARG A 154 11.90 25.49 25.57
CA ARG A 154 10.74 24.80 25.01
C ARG A 154 9.55 25.75 25.01
N HIS A 155 8.94 25.95 23.84
CA HIS A 155 7.70 26.73 23.76
C HIS A 155 6.49 25.81 23.94
N ILE A 156 5.53 26.21 24.77
CA ILE A 156 4.34 25.39 25.09
C ILE A 156 3.08 26.25 25.00
N TYR A 157 2.01 25.67 24.47
CA TYR A 157 0.70 26.31 24.36
C TYR A 157 -0.30 25.61 25.28
N ARG A 158 -0.56 26.19 26.46
CA ARG A 158 -1.44 25.58 27.45
C ARG A 158 -2.90 25.94 27.15
N VAL A 159 -3.71 24.94 26.83
CA VAL A 159 -5.16 25.11 26.64
C VAL A 159 -5.87 25.05 28.00
N THR A 160 -6.63 26.08 28.32
CA THR A 160 -7.46 26.18 29.53
C THR A 160 -8.89 26.59 29.17
N TYR A 161 -9.84 26.38 30.09
CA TYR A 161 -11.26 26.71 29.87
C TYR A 161 -11.82 27.65 30.96
N PRO A 162 -11.26 28.87 31.14
CA PRO A 162 -11.83 29.83 32.07
C PRO A 162 -13.24 30.23 31.61
N ASN A 163 -14.23 30.06 32.49
CA ASN A 163 -15.65 30.35 32.21
C ASN A 163 -16.20 29.60 30.97
N ASP A 164 -15.84 28.33 30.79
CA ASP A 164 -16.26 27.48 29.66
C ASP A 164 -15.84 28.01 28.27
N LYS A 165 -14.84 28.91 28.21
CA LYS A 165 -14.26 29.39 26.96
C LYS A 165 -12.82 28.89 26.82
N ARG A 166 -12.51 28.27 25.69
CA ARG A 166 -11.14 27.85 25.35
C ARG A 166 -10.23 29.07 25.31
N GLN A 167 -9.15 29.05 26.07
CA GLN A 167 -8.10 30.05 26.07
C GLN A 167 -6.75 29.35 25.98
N ILE A 168 -5.95 29.71 24.99
CA ILE A 168 -4.57 29.23 24.81
C ILE A 168 -3.64 30.24 25.49
N THR A 169 -2.81 29.78 26.42
CA THR A 169 -1.79 30.59 27.08
C THR A 169 -0.41 30.12 26.63
N PRO A 170 0.34 30.92 25.85
CA PRO A 170 1.73 30.60 25.52
C PRO A 170 2.63 30.77 26.75
N GLN A 171 3.65 29.92 26.85
CA GLN A 171 4.67 29.98 27.89
C GLN A 171 5.98 29.38 27.37
N ILE A 172 7.11 29.84 27.90
CA ILE A 172 8.42 29.24 27.69
C ILE A 172 8.80 28.44 28.93
N LYS A 173 9.40 27.27 28.72
CA LYS A 173 10.04 26.48 29.77
C LYS A 173 11.50 26.26 29.41
N TYR A 174 12.33 26.03 30.41
CA TYR A 174 13.74 25.74 30.25
C TYR A 174 14.02 24.32 30.76
N PRO A 175 14.05 23.30 29.87
CA PRO A 175 14.19 21.90 30.27
C PRO A 175 15.44 21.62 31.11
N LEU A 176 16.52 22.37 30.85
CA LEU A 176 17.81 22.23 31.53
C LEU A 176 18.07 23.35 32.56
N GLY A 177 17.02 24.08 32.95
CA GLY A 177 17.11 25.23 33.85
C GLY A 177 17.26 26.57 33.12
N ASP A 178 16.92 27.64 33.84
CA ASP A 178 16.77 29.00 33.26
C ASP A 178 18.12 29.67 32.92
N ALA A 179 19.25 29.11 33.35
CA ALA A 179 20.57 29.66 33.07
C ALA A 179 21.18 28.97 31.83
N PRO A 180 21.89 29.71 30.95
CA PRO A 180 22.68 29.10 29.90
C PRO A 180 23.72 28.14 30.46
N ILE A 181 23.92 27.03 29.76
CA ILE A 181 24.82 25.95 30.16
C ILE A 181 26.13 26.12 29.42
N GLU A 182 27.24 25.86 30.10
CA GLU A 182 28.57 25.87 29.51
C GLU A 182 28.77 24.62 28.65
N ILE A 183 28.93 24.83 27.33
CA ILE A 183 29.24 23.74 26.39
C ILE A 183 30.76 23.62 26.23
N ILE A 184 31.44 24.77 26.15
CA ILE A 184 32.90 24.88 25.98
C ILE A 184 33.44 25.96 26.92
N SER A 185 34.53 25.67 27.61
CA SER A 185 35.13 26.56 28.62
C SER A 185 36.01 27.71 28.09
N ASP A 186 36.25 27.76 26.78
CA ASP A 186 37.22 28.68 26.17
C ASP A 186 36.63 30.07 25.81
N GLU A 187 35.40 30.38 26.22
CA GLU A 187 34.67 31.63 25.90
C GLU A 187 34.61 31.94 24.37
N VAL A 188 34.57 30.92 23.52
CA VAL A 188 34.53 31.08 22.05
C VAL A 188 33.09 31.07 21.55
N ALA A 189 32.80 31.89 20.54
CA ALA A 189 31.47 31.95 19.93
C ALA A 189 31.07 30.63 19.23
N LEU A 190 29.85 30.17 19.49
CA LEU A 190 29.26 28.99 18.86
C LEU A 190 28.63 29.38 17.51
N THR A 191 29.31 29.08 16.40
CA THR A 191 28.91 29.50 15.04
C THR A 191 27.83 28.60 14.44
N GLN A 192 27.81 27.31 14.80
CA GLN A 192 26.75 26.36 14.46
C GLN A 192 26.45 25.50 15.68
N ILE A 193 25.20 25.07 15.79
CA ILE A 193 24.73 24.18 16.84
C ILE A 193 23.75 23.19 16.21
N ALA A 194 23.85 21.93 16.62
CA ALA A 194 22.84 20.90 16.47
C ALA A 194 22.62 20.27 17.83
N PHE A 195 21.38 19.88 18.11
CA PHE A 195 20.97 19.54 19.46
C PHE A 195 19.83 18.55 19.46
N GLN A 196 19.88 17.58 20.37
CA GLN A 196 18.74 16.75 20.73
C GLN A 196 18.67 16.52 22.23
N SER A 197 17.45 16.33 22.73
CA SER A 197 17.14 16.15 24.15
C SER A 197 16.06 15.10 24.32
N ASN A 198 16.31 14.14 25.19
CA ASN A 198 15.31 13.22 25.72
C ASN A 198 15.32 13.27 27.26
N GLU A 199 14.56 12.40 27.92
CA GLU A 199 14.46 12.43 29.40
C GLU A 199 15.77 12.04 30.11
N GLU A 200 16.65 11.27 29.47
CA GLU A 200 17.87 10.70 30.06
C GLU A 200 19.14 11.46 29.64
N GLN A 201 19.17 11.98 28.41
CA GLN A 201 20.36 12.54 27.79
C GLN A 201 20.04 13.75 26.91
N THR A 202 20.99 14.67 26.87
CA THR A 202 20.95 15.91 26.11
C THR A 202 22.29 16.07 25.39
N THR A 203 22.29 16.03 24.06
CA THR A 203 23.53 16.01 23.26
C THR A 203 23.59 17.22 22.33
N PHE A 204 24.73 17.92 22.36
CA PHE A 204 25.04 19.08 21.53
C PHE A 204 26.20 18.75 20.60
N ALA A 205 26.08 19.10 19.33
CA ALA A 205 27.22 19.22 18.42
C ALA A 205 27.38 20.68 18.04
N VAL A 206 28.55 21.26 18.31
CA VAL A 206 28.79 22.69 18.14
C VAL A 206 30.04 22.95 17.33
N ALA A 207 29.96 23.90 16.41
CA ALA A 207 31.13 24.44 15.73
C ALA A 207 31.51 25.79 16.35
N THR A 208 32.78 25.99 16.60
CA THR A 208 33.32 27.21 17.20
C THR A 208 33.94 28.15 16.15
N GLU A 209 34.10 29.41 16.51
CA GLU A 209 34.73 30.44 15.64
C GLU A 209 36.19 30.10 15.27
N ASP A 210 36.90 29.36 16.14
CA ASP A 210 38.26 28.89 15.89
C ASP A 210 38.36 27.66 14.97
N GLY A 211 37.22 27.14 14.49
CA GLY A 211 37.15 26.05 13.52
C GLY A 211 37.10 24.65 14.13
N ARG A 212 36.99 24.51 15.45
CA ARG A 212 36.79 23.21 16.11
C ARG A 212 35.33 22.75 16.02
N LEU A 213 35.12 21.44 16.00
CA LEU A 213 33.80 20.82 16.19
C LEU A 213 33.86 20.01 17.47
N MET A 214 32.94 20.30 18.37
CA MET A 214 32.85 19.63 19.67
C MET A 214 31.50 18.94 19.79
N LEU A 215 31.53 17.72 20.33
CA LEU A 215 30.37 16.99 20.79
C LEU A 215 30.33 17.10 22.32
N SER A 216 29.23 17.59 22.88
CA SER A 216 29.03 17.65 24.32
C SER A 216 27.74 16.94 24.71
N ALA A 217 27.80 15.94 25.57
CA ALA A 217 26.65 15.20 26.07
C ALA A 217 26.48 15.40 27.57
N PHE A 218 25.24 15.68 27.98
CA PHE A 218 24.80 15.77 29.37
C PHE A 218 23.90 14.57 29.66
N ILE A 219 24.35 13.67 30.52
CA ILE A 219 23.63 12.43 30.87
C ILE A 219 23.15 12.57 32.30
N ALA A 220 21.85 12.36 32.54
CA ALA A 220 21.28 12.38 33.86
C ALA A 220 21.64 11.09 34.62
N GLU A 221 22.30 11.21 35.77
CA GLU A 221 22.48 10.11 36.72
C GLU A 221 21.38 10.14 37.79
N GLU A 222 20.79 8.97 38.07
CA GLU A 222 19.95 8.79 39.25
C GLU A 222 20.83 8.88 40.52
N SER A 223 20.75 10.00 41.22
CA SER A 223 21.43 10.14 42.51
C SER A 223 20.87 9.15 43.52
N MET A 224 21.75 8.33 44.10
CA MET A 224 21.40 7.31 45.11
C MET A 224 21.01 7.92 46.47
N PHE A 225 21.19 9.24 46.66
CA PHE A 225 21.08 9.89 47.97
C PHE A 225 20.28 11.21 47.98
N ASP A 226 20.06 11.88 46.85
CA ASP A 226 19.31 13.14 46.74
C ASP A 226 18.30 13.09 45.58
N ASP A 227 17.14 13.75 45.72
CA ASP A 227 16.10 13.83 44.67
C ASP A 227 16.48 14.81 43.52
N THR A 228 17.72 15.28 43.45
CA THR A 228 18.21 16.18 42.40
C THR A 228 19.00 15.39 41.36
N PRO A 229 18.66 15.47 40.06
CA PRO A 229 19.44 14.84 39.00
C PRO A 229 20.84 15.47 38.95
N GLU A 230 21.88 14.67 39.10
CA GLU A 230 23.25 15.06 38.79
C GLU A 230 23.48 14.77 37.30
N PHE A 231 24.13 15.69 36.57
CA PHE A 231 24.44 15.51 35.17
C PHE A 231 25.95 15.33 35.00
N GLU A 232 26.36 14.22 34.39
CA GLU A 232 27.74 14.09 33.90
C GLU A 232 27.84 14.71 32.51
N GLN A 233 28.88 15.52 32.30
CA GLN A 233 29.18 16.17 31.03
C GLN A 233 30.39 15.53 30.38
N PHE A 234 30.22 15.04 29.16
CA PHE A 234 31.30 14.55 28.31
C PHE A 234 31.47 15.49 27.15
N THR A 235 32.70 15.94 26.90
CA THR A 235 33.01 16.84 25.78
C THR A 235 34.20 16.30 25.00
N THR A 236 33.98 15.99 23.73
CA THR A 236 34.97 15.41 22.82
C THR A 236 35.11 16.27 21.57
N GLU A 237 36.35 16.47 21.11
CA GLU A 237 36.65 17.16 19.85
C GLU A 237 36.60 16.18 18.67
N LEU A 238 35.92 16.57 17.60
CA LEU A 238 35.75 15.78 16.39
C LEU A 238 36.69 16.28 15.28
N GLU A 239 37.40 15.35 14.65
CA GLU A 239 38.29 15.68 13.53
C GLU A 239 37.49 16.04 12.27
N LEU A 240 37.68 17.26 11.77
CA LEU A 240 37.03 17.80 10.58
C LEU A 240 38.02 18.21 9.49
N SER A 241 37.49 18.47 8.30
CA SER A 241 38.27 19.01 7.19
C SER A 241 38.34 20.54 7.31
N ASP A 242 39.34 21.18 6.67
CA ASP A 242 39.57 22.64 6.73
C ASP A 242 38.47 23.52 6.07
N SER A 243 37.28 22.98 5.78
CA SER A 243 36.20 23.69 5.09
C SER A 243 35.15 24.24 6.06
N PRO A 244 34.58 25.43 5.81
CA PRO A 244 33.50 25.95 6.65
C PRO A 244 32.27 25.04 6.64
N ILE A 245 31.64 24.88 7.81
CA ILE A 245 30.43 24.10 7.97
C ILE A 245 29.23 24.90 7.43
N LEU A 246 28.46 24.27 6.54
CA LEU A 246 27.17 24.76 6.07
C LEU A 246 26.06 24.49 7.09
N LYS A 247 26.00 23.27 7.62
CA LYS A 247 24.95 22.83 8.54
C LYS A 247 25.39 21.65 9.41
N LEU A 248 24.99 21.65 10.68
CA LEU A 248 25.05 20.50 11.60
C LEU A 248 23.64 19.93 11.80
N LEU A 249 23.53 18.61 11.78
CA LEU A 249 22.27 17.87 11.83
C LEU A 249 22.45 16.62 12.69
N MET A 250 21.61 16.45 13.71
CA MET A 250 21.60 15.29 14.63
C MET A 250 20.25 14.58 14.60
N ASP A 251 20.25 13.26 14.53
CA ASP A 251 19.04 12.44 14.56
C ASP A 251 18.37 12.41 15.94
N GLN A 252 17.06 12.18 15.97
CA GLN A 252 16.26 12.19 17.19
C GLN A 252 16.65 11.07 18.18
N GLU A 253 17.34 10.02 17.73
CA GLU A 253 17.86 8.94 18.57
C GLU A 253 19.24 9.25 19.18
N HIS A 254 19.86 10.39 18.87
CA HIS A 254 21.20 10.80 19.35
C HIS A 254 22.32 9.82 18.93
N GLN A 255 22.16 9.11 17.82
CA GLN A 255 23.11 8.10 17.33
C GLN A 255 23.94 8.59 16.15
N ASN A 256 23.44 9.58 15.41
CA ASN A 256 23.97 9.96 14.12
C ASN A 256 24.16 11.48 14.03
N LEU A 257 25.39 11.91 13.74
CA LEU A 257 25.72 13.31 13.45
C LEU A 257 26.15 13.46 11.99
N TYR A 258 25.48 14.38 11.30
CA TYR A 258 25.76 14.73 9.92
C TYR A 258 26.32 16.15 9.87
N VAL A 259 27.53 16.27 9.32
CA VAL A 259 28.22 17.54 9.12
C VAL A 259 28.30 17.83 7.63
N VAL A 260 27.61 18.88 7.20
CA VAL A 260 27.62 19.33 5.80
C VAL A 260 28.56 20.52 5.69
N GLU A 261 29.62 20.39 4.88
CA GLU A 261 30.60 21.44 4.57
C GLU A 261 30.21 22.22 3.29
N GLN A 262 30.65 23.47 3.18
CA GLN A 262 30.37 24.33 2.00
C GLN A 262 31.02 23.82 0.69
N ASN A 263 32.01 22.94 0.78
CA ASN A 263 32.65 22.28 -0.37
C ASN A 263 31.84 21.08 -0.93
N ASN A 264 30.58 20.92 -0.50
CA ASN A 264 29.69 19.79 -0.80
C ASN A 264 30.15 18.46 -0.21
N THR A 265 30.82 18.48 0.94
CA THR A 265 31.22 17.27 1.64
C THR A 265 30.31 17.01 2.83
N LEU A 266 29.75 15.81 2.88
CA LEU A 266 29.00 15.28 4.01
C LEU A 266 29.90 14.34 4.80
N THR A 267 30.18 14.67 6.05
CA THR A 267 30.84 13.76 7.00
C THR A 267 29.79 13.16 7.93
N TYR A 268 29.80 11.83 8.06
CA TYR A 268 28.91 11.08 8.92
C TYR A 268 29.69 10.53 10.12
N PHE A 269 29.23 10.85 11.32
CA PHE A 269 29.76 10.37 12.59
C PHE A 269 28.72 9.49 13.28
N ASP A 270 29.17 8.34 13.78
CA ASP A 270 28.44 7.55 14.76
C ASP A 270 28.73 8.16 16.14
N ILE A 271 27.68 8.65 16.80
CA ILE A 271 27.71 9.28 18.12
C ILE A 271 26.89 8.48 19.14
N SER A 272 26.57 7.21 18.84
CA SER A 272 25.89 6.31 19.77
C SER A 272 26.62 6.19 21.11
N ASP A 273 27.95 6.31 21.07
CA ASP A 273 28.80 6.54 22.24
C ASP A 273 29.37 7.97 22.16
N ALA A 274 28.88 8.84 23.03
CA ALA A 274 29.30 10.25 23.05
C ALA A 274 30.72 10.46 23.60
N GLU A 275 31.27 9.49 24.35
CA GLU A 275 32.65 9.56 24.86
C GLU A 275 33.66 9.30 23.75
N SER A 276 33.36 8.34 22.87
CA SER A 276 34.21 7.95 21.73
C SER A 276 33.45 7.96 20.40
N PRO A 277 33.08 9.14 19.89
CA PRO A 277 32.43 9.27 18.60
C PRO A 277 33.36 8.82 17.46
N GLU A 278 32.84 8.04 16.53
CA GLU A 278 33.62 7.49 15.41
C GLU A 278 33.24 8.16 14.08
N LYS A 279 34.25 8.67 13.36
CA LYS A 279 34.06 9.13 11.98
C LYS A 279 33.90 7.91 11.07
N PHE A 280 32.70 7.71 10.54
CA PHE A 280 32.37 6.51 9.80
C PHE A 280 32.76 6.63 8.31
N TYR A 281 32.31 7.68 7.61
CA TYR A 281 32.85 8.03 6.29
C TYR A 281 32.61 9.50 5.92
N GLN A 282 33.19 9.89 4.78
CA GLN A 282 33.02 11.19 4.15
C GLN A 282 32.60 11.00 2.69
N LEU A 283 31.57 11.73 2.26
CA LEU A 283 30.95 11.60 0.94
C LEU A 283 30.84 12.97 0.28
N ASN A 284 31.13 13.04 -1.02
CA ASN A 284 30.80 14.23 -1.80
C ASN A 284 29.32 14.16 -2.23
N ILE A 285 28.53 15.14 -1.80
CA ILE A 285 27.08 15.24 -2.06
C ILE A 285 26.74 16.19 -3.21
N SER A 286 27.75 16.62 -3.97
CA SER A 286 27.56 17.38 -5.21
C SER A 286 26.90 16.47 -6.25
N ASP A 287 25.66 16.81 -6.62
CA ASP A 287 24.90 16.13 -7.67
C ASP A 287 25.22 16.82 -9.00
N ASP A 288 25.86 16.14 -9.95
CA ASP A 288 26.27 16.68 -11.25
C ASP A 288 27.12 17.99 -11.19
N GLY A 289 27.85 18.21 -10.09
CA GLY A 289 28.67 19.43 -9.90
C GLY A 289 27.89 20.62 -9.31
N ARG A 290 26.67 20.40 -8.81
CA ARG A 290 25.87 21.41 -8.11
C ARG A 290 26.37 21.65 -6.69
N ASN A 291 26.23 22.89 -6.21
CA ASN A 291 26.49 23.26 -4.83
C ASN A 291 25.22 23.21 -3.98
N VAL A 292 25.35 22.70 -2.76
CA VAL A 292 24.26 22.62 -1.78
C VAL A 292 24.08 23.98 -1.13
N SER A 293 22.86 24.54 -1.19
CA SER A 293 22.52 25.82 -0.56
C SER A 293 21.83 25.63 0.80
N SER A 294 21.07 24.54 0.98
CA SER A 294 20.30 24.28 2.20
C SER A 294 20.14 22.79 2.45
N VAL A 295 20.08 22.39 3.72
CA VAL A 295 19.85 21.00 4.13
C VAL A 295 18.96 21.00 5.36
N GLU A 296 17.92 20.17 5.36
CA GLU A 296 17.02 19.98 6.50
C GLU A 296 16.61 18.49 6.61
N PHE A 297 16.39 18.00 7.84
CA PHE A 297 15.77 16.70 8.07
C PHE A 297 14.28 16.72 7.75
N LEU A 298 13.76 15.63 7.21
CA LEU A 298 12.33 15.33 7.27
C LEU A 298 11.94 14.78 8.65
N THR A 299 10.64 14.65 8.88
CA THR A 299 10.07 13.91 10.02
C THR A 299 10.80 12.60 10.25
N GLY A 300 11.04 12.24 11.51
CA GLY A 300 11.77 11.03 11.89
C GLY A 300 13.29 11.11 11.77
N THR A 301 13.85 12.18 11.19
CA THR A 301 15.30 12.43 11.12
C THR A 301 16.15 11.36 10.43
N ILE A 302 15.53 10.49 9.63
CA ILE A 302 16.23 9.50 8.80
C ILE A 302 16.61 10.10 7.44
N SER A 303 15.72 10.91 6.86
CA SER A 303 15.90 11.51 5.53
C SER A 303 16.36 12.96 5.59
N LEU A 304 17.35 13.29 4.77
CA LEU A 304 17.81 14.65 4.48
C LEU A 304 17.25 15.13 3.14
N ILE A 305 16.68 16.32 3.11
CA ILE A 305 16.42 17.07 1.88
C ILE A 305 17.54 18.07 1.68
N MET A 306 18.19 17.97 0.53
CA MET A 306 19.20 18.91 0.06
C MET A 306 18.61 19.81 -1.02
N GLY A 307 18.68 21.12 -0.81
CA GLY A 307 18.43 22.13 -1.83
C GLY A 307 19.73 22.63 -2.44
N TYR A 308 19.75 22.77 -3.76
CA TYR A 308 20.93 23.19 -4.52
C TYR A 308 20.80 24.66 -4.99
N GLU A 309 21.93 25.30 -5.31
CA GLU A 309 21.99 26.68 -5.82
C GLU A 309 21.27 26.89 -7.16
N ASP A 310 21.15 25.82 -7.96
CA ASP A 310 20.40 25.85 -9.22
C ASP A 310 18.93 25.45 -9.02
N GLY A 311 18.46 25.44 -7.77
CA GLY A 311 17.09 25.17 -7.38
C GLY A 311 16.75 23.70 -7.22
N HIS A 312 17.59 22.76 -7.66
CA HIS A 312 17.26 21.33 -7.57
C HIS A 312 17.08 20.89 -6.13
N LEU A 313 16.33 19.80 -5.95
CA LEU A 313 16.09 19.17 -4.66
C LEU A 313 16.40 17.68 -4.76
N ALA A 314 17.12 17.15 -3.79
CA ALA A 314 17.38 15.73 -3.68
C ALA A 314 17.13 15.22 -2.26
N GLN A 315 16.55 14.03 -2.16
CA GLN A 315 16.43 13.31 -0.90
C GLN A 315 17.55 12.29 -0.78
N TRP A 316 18.15 12.28 0.40
CA TRP A 316 19.21 11.37 0.79
C TRP A 316 18.86 10.72 2.13
N PHE A 317 19.07 9.41 2.26
CA PHE A 317 18.95 8.71 3.54
C PHE A 317 19.92 7.52 3.60
N PRO A 318 20.23 7.00 4.80
CA PRO A 318 21.15 5.88 4.93
C PRO A 318 20.49 4.58 4.47
N VAL A 319 21.21 3.81 3.67
CA VAL A 319 20.81 2.49 3.16
C VAL A 319 21.85 1.48 3.59
N ARG A 320 21.43 0.24 3.91
CA ARG A 320 22.36 -0.87 4.11
C ARG A 320 22.80 -1.43 2.76
N ASP A 321 24.10 -1.42 2.51
CA ASP A 321 24.67 -2.01 1.30
C ASP A 321 24.78 -3.54 1.38
N ALA A 322 25.31 -4.17 0.32
CA ALA A 322 25.47 -5.62 0.26
C ALA A 322 26.46 -6.19 1.30
N THR A 323 27.26 -5.33 1.95
CA THR A 323 28.16 -5.69 3.04
C THR A 323 27.57 -5.38 4.43
N ASP A 324 26.27 -5.03 4.48
CA ASP A 324 25.53 -4.60 5.67
C ASP A 324 26.05 -3.31 6.30
N GLN A 325 26.78 -2.49 5.53
CA GLN A 325 27.25 -1.18 5.97
C GLN A 325 26.20 -0.11 5.64
N ARG A 326 25.96 0.81 6.58
CA ARG A 326 25.09 1.98 6.35
C ARG A 326 25.83 2.98 5.48
N VAL A 327 25.26 3.34 4.34
CA VAL A 327 25.82 4.33 3.41
C VAL A 327 24.72 5.31 3.00
N MET A 328 25.02 6.59 3.09
CA MET A 328 24.14 7.65 2.60
C MET A 328 24.07 7.59 1.09
N MET A 329 22.87 7.44 0.56
CA MET A 329 22.62 7.33 -0.87
C MET A 329 21.63 8.38 -1.34
N ARG A 330 21.82 8.90 -2.56
CA ARG A 330 20.83 9.73 -3.24
C ARG A 330 19.68 8.85 -3.69
N ILE A 331 18.49 9.10 -3.16
CA ILE A 331 17.34 8.22 -3.38
C ILE A 331 16.46 8.72 -4.51
N ARG A 332 16.19 10.03 -4.54
CA ARG A 332 15.35 10.68 -5.55
C ARG A 332 15.66 12.16 -5.68
N GLY A 333 15.45 12.70 -6.87
CA GLY A 333 15.45 14.14 -7.14
C GLY A 333 14.05 14.62 -7.50
N PHE A 334 13.78 15.90 -7.29
CA PHE A 334 12.49 16.54 -7.63
C PHE A 334 12.57 17.39 -8.92
N ASP A 335 13.61 17.12 -9.72
CA ASP A 335 14.10 17.87 -10.89
C ASP A 335 13.05 18.09 -11.99
N HIS A 336 12.07 17.19 -12.11
CA HIS A 336 11.03 17.26 -13.13
C HIS A 336 9.98 18.35 -12.89
N GLN A 337 10.02 19.04 -11.75
CA GLN A 337 8.90 19.84 -11.27
C GLN A 337 9.26 21.26 -10.81
N GLN A 338 10.49 21.73 -11.05
CA GLN A 338 10.90 23.12 -10.85
C GLN A 338 11.20 23.81 -12.19
N ALA A 339 10.44 24.87 -12.47
CA ALA A 339 10.62 25.71 -13.65
C ALA A 339 11.68 26.81 -13.46
N SER A 340 12.59 26.70 -12.49
CA SER A 340 13.50 27.81 -12.21
C SER A 340 14.80 27.42 -11.55
N GLY A 341 15.89 27.76 -12.23
CA GLY A 341 17.25 27.62 -11.76
C GLY A 341 17.64 28.64 -10.67
N ASN A 342 16.80 28.80 -9.64
CA ASN A 342 17.02 29.77 -8.57
C ASN A 342 17.45 29.07 -7.27
N PRO A 343 18.40 29.65 -6.51
CA PRO A 343 18.84 29.08 -5.24
C PRO A 343 17.68 28.88 -4.24
N ILE A 344 17.69 27.72 -3.59
CA ILE A 344 16.80 27.44 -2.46
C ILE A 344 17.29 28.20 -1.23
N THR A 345 16.40 28.99 -0.62
CA THR A 345 16.72 29.84 0.54
C THR A 345 16.31 29.20 1.86
N SER A 346 15.19 28.47 1.89
CA SER A 346 14.65 27.90 3.12
C SER A 346 13.86 26.62 2.83
N ILE A 347 13.97 25.64 3.75
CA ILE A 347 13.22 24.40 3.74
C ILE A 347 12.54 24.25 5.09
N ALA A 348 11.25 23.92 5.10
CA ALA A 348 10.52 23.58 6.32
C ALA A 348 9.80 22.24 6.16
N SER A 349 10.12 21.29 7.02
CA SER A 349 9.51 19.96 7.03
C SER A 349 8.19 19.97 7.80
N GLU A 350 7.26 19.10 7.37
CA GLU A 350 6.05 18.82 8.13
C GLU A 350 6.36 18.03 9.42
N PHE A 351 5.43 18.03 10.37
CA PHE A 351 5.64 17.43 11.69
C PHE A 351 5.36 15.93 11.71
N ASP A 352 4.24 15.50 11.11
CA ASP A 352 3.76 14.11 11.20
C ASP A 352 3.80 13.35 9.85
N ARG A 353 4.02 14.07 8.74
CA ARG A 353 4.04 13.49 7.38
C ARG A 353 5.37 13.80 6.73
N LYS A 354 5.78 13.01 5.73
CA LYS A 354 7.03 13.24 4.98
C LYS A 354 6.90 14.35 3.91
N GLY A 355 6.07 15.35 4.19
CA GLY A 355 5.89 16.56 3.39
C GLY A 355 6.89 17.65 3.77
N PHE A 356 7.18 18.57 2.85
CA PHE A 356 8.04 19.71 3.11
C PHE A 356 7.75 20.88 2.16
N LEU A 357 8.04 22.08 2.65
CA LEU A 357 7.91 23.35 1.96
C LEU A 357 9.30 23.87 1.59
N VAL A 358 9.44 24.41 0.39
CA VAL A 358 10.71 24.93 -0.11
C VAL A 358 10.50 26.33 -0.67
N ALA A 359 11.24 27.29 -0.17
CA ALA A 359 11.25 28.65 -0.68
C ALA A 359 12.48 28.92 -1.56
N ASP A 360 12.27 29.70 -2.63
CA ASP A 360 13.34 30.15 -3.51
C ASP A 360 13.67 31.64 -3.35
N SER A 361 14.79 32.06 -3.95
CA SER A 361 15.26 33.45 -3.96
C SER A 361 14.39 34.42 -4.78
N GLN A 362 13.32 33.97 -5.42
CA GLN A 362 12.35 34.83 -6.13
C GLN A 362 11.01 34.93 -5.40
N GLY A 363 10.89 34.38 -4.19
CA GLY A 363 9.68 34.49 -3.38
C GLY A 363 8.60 33.45 -3.72
N ARG A 364 8.94 32.38 -4.44
CA ARG A 364 8.03 31.24 -4.65
C ARG A 364 8.25 30.20 -3.56
N VAL A 365 7.16 29.52 -3.21
CA VAL A 365 7.18 28.35 -2.33
C VAL A 365 6.60 27.15 -3.07
N GLY A 366 7.34 26.06 -3.06
CA GLY A 366 6.86 24.75 -3.50
C GLY A 366 6.49 23.86 -2.31
N ILE A 367 5.41 23.09 -2.48
CA ILE A 367 4.93 22.09 -1.54
C ILE A 367 5.24 20.71 -2.14
N TYR A 368 6.01 19.91 -1.42
CA TYR A 368 6.48 18.62 -1.88
C TYR A 368 6.14 17.51 -0.88
N HIS A 369 6.02 16.30 -1.38
CA HIS A 369 5.98 15.10 -0.55
C HIS A 369 7.04 14.11 -1.03
N SER A 370 7.86 13.62 -0.10
CA SER A 370 9.06 12.87 -0.43
C SER A 370 8.75 11.47 -0.97
N THR A 371 8.03 10.64 -0.21
CA THR A 371 7.70 9.24 -0.55
C THR A 371 6.85 9.11 -1.81
N ALA A 372 5.86 10.00 -1.96
CA ALA A 372 4.99 10.07 -3.14
C ALA A 372 5.70 10.62 -4.38
N GLU A 373 6.92 11.17 -4.25
CA GLU A 373 7.71 11.83 -5.29
C GLU A 373 6.88 12.85 -6.07
N ARG A 374 6.24 13.77 -5.32
CA ARG A 374 5.24 14.68 -5.87
C ARG A 374 5.50 16.12 -5.48
N ASN A 375 5.54 17.00 -6.48
CA ASN A 375 5.25 18.41 -6.35
C ASN A 375 3.74 18.60 -6.33
N LEU A 376 3.25 19.04 -5.19
CA LEU A 376 1.83 19.22 -4.91
C LEU A 376 1.36 20.58 -5.44
N ALA A 377 2.15 21.63 -5.23
CA ALA A 377 1.91 22.98 -5.72
C ALA A 377 3.21 23.80 -5.72
N VAL A 378 3.34 24.71 -6.68
CA VAL A 378 4.33 25.80 -6.63
C VAL A 378 3.58 27.11 -6.81
N THR A 379 3.72 27.99 -5.82
CA THR A 379 2.97 29.25 -5.77
C THR A 379 3.93 30.40 -5.52
N GLU A 380 3.71 31.51 -6.22
CA GLU A 380 4.40 32.77 -5.97
C GLU A 380 3.73 33.47 -4.79
N LEU A 381 4.43 33.57 -3.66
CA LEU A 381 3.90 34.19 -2.44
C LEU A 381 4.18 35.69 -2.41
N SER A 382 5.39 36.08 -2.83
CA SER A 382 5.83 37.46 -2.88
C SER A 382 6.77 37.69 -4.06
N ALA A 383 6.95 38.95 -4.43
CA ALA A 383 7.99 39.40 -5.34
C ALA A 383 9.37 39.54 -4.64
N ASN A 384 9.41 39.42 -3.30
CA ASN A 384 10.64 39.47 -2.51
C ASN A 384 11.05 38.06 -2.06
N PRO A 385 12.36 37.81 -1.84
CA PRO A 385 12.83 36.54 -1.30
C PRO A 385 12.21 36.23 0.07
N ILE A 386 11.87 34.97 0.29
CA ILE A 386 11.43 34.48 1.61
C ILE A 386 12.67 34.06 2.40
N LYS A 387 12.84 34.67 3.58
CA LYS A 387 13.97 34.43 4.50
C LYS A 387 13.65 33.31 5.49
N HIS A 388 12.44 33.31 6.06
CA HIS A 388 12.01 32.31 7.03
C HIS A 388 10.66 31.72 6.63
N LEU A 389 10.51 30.43 6.88
CA LEU A 389 9.29 29.69 6.60
C LEU A 389 8.98 28.78 7.78
N ALA A 390 7.73 28.79 8.21
CA ALA A 390 7.21 27.93 9.26
C ALA A 390 5.92 27.27 8.80
N ILE A 391 5.68 26.05 9.28
CA ILE A 391 4.47 25.30 9.03
C ILE A 391 3.78 24.96 10.36
N ALA A 392 2.45 24.90 10.37
CA ALA A 392 1.72 24.40 11.51
C ALA A 392 1.95 22.90 11.69
N PRO A 393 1.88 22.37 12.93
CA PRO A 393 1.92 20.93 13.19
C PRO A 393 0.96 20.10 12.33
N ARG A 394 -0.26 20.61 12.09
CA ARG A 394 -1.27 19.98 11.22
C ARG A 394 -1.03 20.13 9.73
N ALA A 395 0.04 20.83 9.34
CA ALA A 395 0.44 21.10 7.96
C ALA A 395 -0.66 21.75 7.07
N ASN A 396 -1.62 22.44 7.68
CA ASN A 396 -2.72 23.16 7.03
C ASN A 396 -2.52 24.68 7.00
N TRP A 397 -1.41 25.17 7.56
CA TRP A 397 -1.05 26.58 7.56
C TRP A 397 0.45 26.74 7.35
N MET A 398 0.84 27.80 6.65
CA MET A 398 2.22 28.26 6.60
C MET A 398 2.32 29.75 6.90
N LEU A 399 3.45 30.11 7.48
CA LEU A 399 3.85 31.48 7.77
C LEU A 399 5.17 31.73 7.05
N ALA A 400 5.18 32.73 6.18
CA ALA A 400 6.36 33.12 5.42
C ALA A 400 6.77 34.54 5.80
N GLU A 401 8.07 34.75 6.01
CA GLU A 401 8.67 36.05 6.23
C GLU A 401 9.50 36.48 5.02
N GLU A 402 9.15 37.64 4.48
CA GLU A 402 9.90 38.29 3.42
C GLU A 402 11.14 39.00 3.96
N GLU A 403 12.13 39.21 3.10
CA GLU A 403 13.35 39.96 3.43
C GLU A 403 13.08 41.40 3.94
N ASN A 404 11.95 42.00 3.56
CA ASN A 404 11.53 43.33 4.03
C ASN A 404 10.89 43.33 5.44
N GLY A 405 10.83 42.19 6.12
CA GLY A 405 10.21 42.02 7.45
C GLY A 405 8.68 41.91 7.42
N GLN A 406 8.06 41.65 6.27
CA GLN A 406 6.63 41.38 6.15
C GLN A 406 6.34 39.90 6.38
N LEU A 407 5.39 39.61 7.28
CA LEU A 407 4.86 38.27 7.50
C LEU A 407 3.58 38.06 6.68
N GLN A 408 3.46 36.87 6.11
CA GLN A 408 2.27 36.42 5.39
C GLN A 408 1.79 35.07 5.91
N LEU A 409 0.51 35.00 6.27
CA LEU A 409 -0.16 33.77 6.68
C LEU A 409 -0.98 33.21 5.52
N TRP A 410 -0.77 31.93 5.24
CA TRP A 410 -1.45 31.21 4.18
C TRP A 410 -2.05 29.91 4.70
N HIS A 411 -3.27 29.61 4.27
CA HIS A 411 -3.93 28.34 4.53
C HIS A 411 -3.56 27.36 3.41
N ILE A 412 -3.18 26.14 3.77
CA ILE A 412 -2.82 25.05 2.86
C ILE A 412 -3.92 23.99 2.92
N HIS A 413 -4.54 23.70 1.79
CA HIS A 413 -5.44 22.56 1.62
C HIS A 413 -4.67 21.41 0.94
N ASN A 414 -4.36 20.36 1.70
CA ASN A 414 -3.57 19.23 1.22
C ASN A 414 -3.87 17.96 2.04
N ASP A 415 -5.01 17.33 1.73
CA ASP A 415 -5.55 16.22 2.53
C ASP A 415 -4.82 14.88 2.27
N HIS A 416 -4.36 14.65 1.03
CA HIS A 416 -3.82 13.35 0.59
C HIS A 416 -2.47 13.47 -0.15
N PRO A 417 -1.43 14.05 0.48
CA PRO A 417 -0.15 14.27 -0.20
C PRO A 417 0.64 12.99 -0.51
N GLU A 418 0.31 11.91 0.19
CA GLU A 418 1.07 10.66 0.23
C GLU A 418 0.78 9.76 -0.99
N ILE A 419 -0.21 10.14 -1.80
CA ILE A 419 -0.67 9.40 -2.96
C ILE A 419 -0.23 10.06 -4.26
N SER A 420 0.42 9.25 -5.09
CA SER A 420 0.70 9.54 -6.49
C SER A 420 0.50 8.28 -7.32
N TRP A 421 0.44 8.44 -8.65
CA TRP A 421 0.39 7.27 -9.53
C TRP A 421 1.63 6.37 -9.34
N LYS A 422 2.79 6.97 -9.07
CA LYS A 422 4.04 6.26 -8.81
C LYS A 422 4.01 5.52 -7.48
N SER A 423 3.47 6.10 -6.40
CA SER A 423 3.41 5.41 -5.11
C SER A 423 2.44 4.20 -5.12
N LEU A 424 1.37 4.27 -5.91
CA LEU A 424 0.40 3.18 -6.05
C LEU A 424 0.88 2.03 -6.94
N TRP A 425 1.56 2.34 -8.05
CA TRP A 425 1.86 1.36 -9.12
C TRP A 425 3.35 1.18 -9.44
N GLY A 426 4.22 2.02 -8.89
CA GLY A 426 5.68 1.96 -9.04
C GLY A 426 6.35 1.41 -7.80
N LYS A 427 7.65 1.09 -7.93
CA LYS A 427 8.51 0.79 -6.79
C LYS A 427 8.82 2.09 -6.05
N VAL A 428 8.70 2.06 -4.73
CA VAL A 428 9.04 3.18 -3.86
C VAL A 428 10.15 2.73 -2.94
N TRP A 429 11.14 3.61 -2.74
CA TRP A 429 12.23 3.35 -1.80
C TRP A 429 11.87 3.91 -0.43
N TYR A 430 11.32 3.06 0.42
CA TYR A 430 10.95 3.47 1.78
C TYR A 430 12.18 3.57 2.67
N GLU A 431 12.08 4.40 3.71
CA GLU A 431 13.15 4.53 4.70
C GLU A 431 13.44 3.18 5.37
N SER A 432 14.70 2.92 5.70
CA SER A 432 15.18 1.64 6.26
C SER A 432 15.08 0.41 5.34
N TYR A 433 14.71 0.56 4.07
CA TYR A 433 14.75 -0.53 3.08
C TYR A 433 16.03 -0.48 2.23
N PRO A 434 16.63 -1.64 1.91
CA PRO A 434 17.85 -1.71 1.12
C PRO A 434 17.63 -1.34 -0.36
N GLU A 435 16.42 -1.51 -0.88
CA GLU A 435 16.10 -1.23 -2.28
C GLU A 435 14.63 -0.79 -2.49
N PRO A 436 14.30 -0.19 -3.64
CA PRO A 436 12.93 0.14 -4.00
C PRO A 436 12.06 -1.09 -4.23
N ASP A 437 10.89 -1.13 -3.61
CA ASP A 437 9.97 -2.26 -3.73
C ASP A 437 8.48 -1.86 -3.71
N TYR A 438 7.61 -2.83 -3.98
CA TYR A 438 6.16 -2.71 -3.92
C TYR A 438 5.64 -3.22 -2.59
N ILE A 439 5.34 -2.30 -1.67
CA ILE A 439 4.96 -2.67 -0.32
C ILE A 439 3.55 -2.17 -0.02
N TRP A 440 2.72 -3.06 0.54
CA TRP A 440 1.47 -2.73 1.19
C TRP A 440 1.60 -2.95 2.69
N GLN A 441 1.53 -1.87 3.46
CA GLN A 441 1.54 -1.85 4.91
C GLN A 441 0.77 -0.61 5.37
N SER A 442 -0.45 -0.81 5.88
CA SER A 442 -1.36 0.25 6.31
C SER A 442 -1.22 0.67 7.77
N SER A 443 -0.38 -0.02 8.56
CA SER A 443 -0.15 0.28 9.98
C SER A 443 1.34 0.24 10.31
N SER A 444 1.84 1.22 11.09
CA SER A 444 3.15 1.17 11.77
C SER A 444 2.96 0.96 13.27
N ALA A 445 4.05 0.57 13.94
CA ALA A 445 4.14 0.59 15.39
C ALA A 445 4.65 1.94 15.95
N SER A 446 5.15 2.83 15.08
CA SER A 446 5.72 4.15 15.42
C SER A 446 4.84 5.30 14.95
N ASN A 447 4.94 6.45 15.62
CA ASN A 447 4.27 7.70 15.23
C ASN A 447 4.90 8.35 13.98
N ASP A 448 6.18 8.06 13.69
CA ASP A 448 6.80 8.40 12.40
C ASP A 448 6.35 7.39 11.32
N HIS A 449 5.10 7.54 10.88
CA HIS A 449 4.46 6.62 9.93
C HIS A 449 4.69 7.07 8.49
N GLU A 450 5.45 6.28 7.73
CA GLU A 450 5.51 6.38 6.26
C GLU A 450 4.53 5.36 5.65
N PRO A 451 3.35 5.76 5.14
CA PRO A 451 2.35 4.82 4.65
C PRO A 451 2.80 4.15 3.35
N LYS A 452 2.68 2.82 3.32
CA LYS A 452 3.07 1.99 2.18
C LYS A 452 1.81 1.43 1.54
N LEU A 453 1.34 2.07 0.47
CA LEU A 453 -0.01 1.82 -0.07
C LEU A 453 0.02 1.29 -1.52
N SER A 454 1.02 0.49 -1.86
CA SER A 454 1.15 -0.06 -3.22
C SER A 454 0.04 -1.06 -3.55
N LEU A 455 -0.67 -0.83 -4.66
CA LEU A 455 -1.74 -1.73 -5.12
C LEU A 455 -1.23 -2.91 -5.95
N VAL A 456 0.06 -2.92 -6.30
CA VAL A 456 0.67 -3.97 -7.13
C VAL A 456 0.65 -5.33 -6.44
N PRO A 457 1.09 -5.50 -5.18
CA PRO A 457 1.07 -6.80 -4.53
C PRO A 457 -0.35 -7.36 -4.35
N LEU A 458 -1.33 -6.48 -4.10
CA LEU A 458 -2.74 -6.84 -3.97
C LEU A 458 -3.33 -7.32 -5.31
N SER A 459 -3.01 -6.60 -6.39
CA SER A 459 -3.45 -6.95 -7.75
C SER A 459 -2.78 -8.25 -8.21
N PHE A 460 -1.48 -8.40 -7.93
CA PHE A 460 -0.71 -9.60 -8.18
C PHE A 460 -1.31 -10.81 -7.45
N GLY A 461 -1.55 -10.70 -6.14
CA GLY A 461 -2.18 -11.76 -5.35
C GLY A 461 -3.55 -12.16 -5.91
N THR A 462 -4.34 -11.19 -6.37
CA THR A 462 -5.67 -11.44 -6.98
C THR A 462 -5.54 -12.29 -8.25
N LEU A 463 -4.59 -11.96 -9.12
CA LEU A 463 -4.32 -12.72 -10.34
C LEU A 463 -3.69 -14.08 -10.04
N LYS A 464 -2.77 -14.16 -9.06
CA LYS A 464 -2.12 -15.39 -8.59
C LYS A 464 -3.16 -16.39 -8.08
N ALA A 465 -4.09 -15.95 -7.23
CA ALA A 465 -5.20 -16.78 -6.73
C ALA A 465 -6.07 -17.30 -7.88
N ALA A 466 -6.51 -16.41 -8.78
CA ALA A 466 -7.34 -16.79 -9.92
C ALA A 466 -6.61 -17.77 -10.86
N PHE A 467 -5.32 -17.58 -11.08
CA PHE A 467 -4.49 -18.45 -11.92
C PHE A 467 -4.45 -19.88 -11.36
N TYR A 468 -4.10 -20.07 -10.09
CA TYR A 468 -4.04 -21.40 -9.49
C TYR A 468 -5.40 -22.06 -9.36
N ALA A 469 -6.45 -21.30 -9.08
CA ALA A 469 -7.81 -21.81 -9.08
C ALA A 469 -8.21 -22.33 -10.47
N MET A 470 -7.90 -21.58 -11.53
CA MET A 470 -8.22 -21.98 -12.90
C MET A 470 -7.36 -23.13 -13.40
N LEU A 471 -6.09 -23.22 -12.98
CA LEU A 471 -5.20 -24.34 -13.30
C LEU A 471 -5.83 -25.69 -12.88
N LEU A 472 -6.51 -25.70 -11.73
CA LEU A 472 -7.24 -26.87 -11.24
C LEU A 472 -8.64 -26.95 -11.86
N ALA A 473 -9.45 -25.89 -11.75
CA ALA A 473 -10.87 -25.94 -12.08
C ALA A 473 -11.14 -26.15 -13.57
N ALA A 474 -10.39 -25.48 -14.45
CA ALA A 474 -10.64 -25.52 -15.89
C ALA A 474 -10.55 -26.93 -16.49
N PRO A 475 -9.45 -27.70 -16.32
CA PRO A 475 -9.36 -29.03 -16.90
C PRO A 475 -10.40 -29.98 -16.29
N LEU A 476 -10.59 -29.96 -14.97
CA LEU A 476 -11.55 -30.82 -14.27
C LEU A 476 -12.99 -30.55 -14.71
N ALA A 477 -13.39 -29.27 -14.78
CA ALA A 477 -14.74 -28.88 -15.16
C ALA A 477 -15.02 -29.14 -16.65
N ILE A 478 -14.08 -28.82 -17.56
CA ILE A 478 -14.26 -29.05 -19.00
C ILE A 478 -14.29 -30.53 -19.32
N LEU A 479 -13.33 -31.31 -18.81
CA LEU A 479 -13.29 -32.76 -19.06
C LEU A 479 -14.50 -33.46 -18.44
N GLY A 480 -14.91 -33.03 -17.24
CA GLY A 480 -16.15 -33.48 -16.60
C GLY A 480 -17.38 -33.16 -17.45
N ALA A 481 -17.47 -31.96 -18.00
CA ALA A 481 -18.57 -31.52 -18.86
C ALA A 481 -18.62 -32.32 -20.17
N ILE A 482 -17.47 -32.52 -20.82
CA ILE A 482 -17.35 -33.37 -22.03
C ILE A 482 -17.82 -34.79 -21.75
N PHE A 483 -17.35 -35.39 -20.66
CA PHE A 483 -17.74 -36.74 -20.28
C PHE A 483 -19.25 -36.83 -19.98
N THR A 484 -19.77 -35.89 -19.21
CA THR A 484 -21.19 -35.87 -18.78
C THR A 484 -22.15 -35.62 -19.94
N ALA A 485 -21.81 -34.69 -20.85
CA ALA A 485 -22.71 -34.32 -21.94
C ALA A 485 -22.80 -35.39 -23.04
N TYR A 486 -21.71 -36.16 -23.28
CA TYR A 486 -21.61 -36.99 -24.48
C TYR A 486 -21.34 -38.48 -24.25
N PHE A 487 -20.59 -38.85 -23.20
CA PHE A 487 -20.21 -40.25 -22.95
C PHE A 487 -21.03 -40.89 -21.82
N MET A 488 -21.60 -40.08 -20.93
CA MET A 488 -22.30 -40.55 -19.73
C MET A 488 -23.70 -41.10 -20.03
N ALA A 489 -24.07 -42.19 -19.35
CA ALA A 489 -25.42 -42.74 -19.43
C ALA A 489 -26.47 -41.72 -18.87
N PRO A 490 -27.66 -41.58 -19.51
CA PRO A 490 -28.68 -40.62 -19.08
C PRO A 490 -29.09 -40.74 -17.61
N LYS A 491 -29.14 -41.96 -17.07
CA LYS A 491 -29.48 -42.21 -15.67
C LYS A 491 -28.44 -41.65 -14.70
N MET A 492 -27.15 -41.82 -15.00
CA MET A 492 -26.07 -41.30 -14.16
C MET A 492 -26.00 -39.77 -14.26
N ARG A 493 -26.19 -39.22 -15.46
CA ARG A 493 -26.24 -37.76 -15.69
C ARG A 493 -27.33 -37.08 -14.85
N ASN A 494 -28.50 -37.69 -14.71
CA ASN A 494 -29.60 -37.18 -13.88
C ASN A 494 -29.26 -37.08 -12.38
N VAL A 495 -28.16 -37.68 -11.93
CA VAL A 495 -27.63 -37.55 -10.57
C VAL A 495 -26.43 -36.62 -10.53
N VAL A 496 -25.48 -36.79 -11.46
CA VAL A 496 -24.21 -36.04 -11.47
C VAL A 496 -24.42 -34.55 -11.71
N LYS A 497 -25.20 -34.16 -12.74
CA LYS A 497 -25.40 -32.74 -13.07
C LYS A 497 -26.03 -31.96 -11.90
N PRO A 498 -27.18 -32.39 -11.33
CA PRO A 498 -27.74 -31.71 -10.16
C PRO A 498 -26.79 -31.68 -8.96
N SER A 499 -25.98 -32.72 -8.73
CA SER A 499 -25.03 -32.74 -7.62
C SER A 499 -23.95 -31.66 -7.77
N ILE A 500 -23.45 -31.45 -8.99
CA ILE A 500 -22.47 -30.40 -9.28
C ILE A 500 -23.11 -29.02 -9.17
N GLU A 501 -24.36 -28.84 -9.63
CA GLU A 501 -25.09 -27.58 -9.48
C GLU A 501 -25.35 -27.23 -8.00
N ILE A 502 -25.69 -28.22 -7.17
CA ILE A 502 -25.86 -28.04 -5.71
C ILE A 502 -24.54 -27.63 -5.04
N MET A 503 -23.40 -28.08 -5.57
CA MET A 503 -22.08 -27.70 -5.07
C MET A 503 -21.84 -26.18 -5.15
N GLU A 504 -22.46 -25.49 -6.12
CA GLU A 504 -22.37 -24.03 -6.26
C GLU A 504 -23.10 -23.27 -5.13
N ALA A 505 -24.08 -23.90 -4.49
CA ALA A 505 -24.85 -23.31 -3.40
C ALA A 505 -24.11 -23.35 -2.05
N LEU A 506 -22.95 -24.01 -1.98
CA LEU A 506 -22.15 -24.06 -0.75
C LEU A 506 -21.62 -22.65 -0.40
N PRO A 507 -21.82 -22.18 0.85
CA PRO A 507 -21.28 -20.89 1.27
C PRO A 507 -19.75 -20.86 1.17
N THR A 508 -19.21 -19.87 0.47
CA THR A 508 -17.75 -19.74 0.24
C THR A 508 -16.98 -19.52 1.53
N VAL A 509 -17.60 -18.91 2.55
CA VAL A 509 -17.04 -18.78 3.91
C VAL A 509 -16.77 -20.16 4.53
N ILE A 510 -17.69 -21.12 4.37
CA ILE A 510 -17.53 -22.48 4.90
C ILE A 510 -16.37 -23.18 4.18
N LEU A 511 -16.27 -23.02 2.86
CA LEU A 511 -15.16 -23.57 2.08
C LEU A 511 -13.81 -22.95 2.48
N GLY A 512 -13.75 -21.64 2.68
CA GLY A 512 -12.56 -20.94 3.17
C GLY A 512 -12.13 -21.41 4.56
N PHE A 513 -13.09 -21.56 5.47
CA PHE A 513 -12.85 -22.07 6.82
C PHE A 513 -12.32 -23.51 6.81
N LEU A 514 -12.94 -24.40 6.02
CA LEU A 514 -12.46 -25.78 5.84
C LEU A 514 -11.06 -25.80 5.22
N ALA A 515 -10.80 -24.91 4.26
CA ALA A 515 -9.49 -24.80 3.62
C ALA A 515 -8.40 -24.39 4.63
N GLY A 516 -8.65 -23.37 5.44
CA GLY A 516 -7.67 -22.85 6.41
C GLY A 516 -7.47 -23.72 7.64
N LEU A 517 -8.51 -24.38 8.17
CA LEU A 517 -8.43 -25.13 9.43
C LEU A 517 -8.26 -26.64 9.27
N TRP A 518 -8.63 -27.20 8.12
CA TRP A 518 -8.54 -28.65 7.89
C TRP A 518 -7.61 -28.99 6.72
N LEU A 519 -7.82 -28.38 5.54
CA LEU A 519 -7.03 -28.73 4.35
C LEU A 519 -5.57 -28.27 4.46
N ALA A 520 -5.33 -27.04 4.94
CA ALA A 520 -4.00 -26.49 5.11
C ALA A 520 -3.13 -27.32 6.08
N PRO A 521 -3.58 -27.62 7.32
CA PRO A 521 -2.83 -28.52 8.21
C PRO A 521 -2.65 -29.93 7.65
N LEU A 522 -3.65 -30.46 6.93
CA LEU A 522 -3.57 -31.79 6.33
C LEU A 522 -2.46 -31.86 5.27
N ILE A 523 -2.38 -30.86 4.39
CA ILE A 523 -1.36 -30.79 3.34
C ILE A 523 0.02 -30.53 3.94
N GLU A 524 0.13 -29.64 4.94
CA GLU A 524 1.38 -29.39 5.64
C GLU A 524 1.95 -30.65 6.30
N THR A 525 1.10 -31.44 6.96
CA THR A 525 1.50 -32.68 7.66
C THR A 525 1.81 -33.82 6.67
N HIS A 526 1.23 -33.79 5.47
CA HIS A 526 1.36 -34.85 4.47
C HIS A 526 1.88 -34.34 3.13
N LEU A 527 2.86 -33.44 3.15
CA LEU A 527 3.34 -32.76 1.94
C LEU A 527 3.90 -33.74 0.89
N PRO A 528 4.78 -34.71 1.22
CA PRO A 528 5.18 -35.77 0.28
C PRO A 528 4.00 -36.58 -0.28
N GLY A 529 3.00 -36.86 0.56
CA GLY A 529 1.78 -37.57 0.16
C GLY A 529 0.92 -36.77 -0.82
N ALA A 530 0.82 -35.46 -0.64
CA ALA A 530 0.11 -34.57 -1.55
C ALA A 530 0.76 -34.54 -2.96
N PHE A 531 2.09 -34.51 -3.04
CA PHE A 531 2.80 -34.63 -4.32
C PHE A 531 2.65 -36.02 -4.94
N SER A 532 2.72 -37.06 -4.12
CA SER A 532 2.51 -38.44 -4.56
C SER A 532 1.12 -38.65 -5.14
N LEU A 533 0.10 -37.99 -4.58
CA LEU A 533 -1.27 -38.04 -5.10
C LEU A 533 -1.36 -37.56 -6.56
N LEU A 534 -0.69 -36.44 -6.89
CA LEU A 534 -0.67 -35.90 -8.26
C LEU A 534 -0.05 -36.86 -9.27
N LEU A 535 0.92 -37.67 -8.85
CA LEU A 535 1.62 -38.63 -9.71
C LEU A 535 0.89 -39.99 -9.77
N LEU A 536 0.48 -40.52 -8.62
CA LEU A 536 -0.11 -41.84 -8.49
C LEU A 536 -1.55 -41.88 -9.01
N MET A 537 -2.29 -40.77 -8.97
CA MET A 537 -3.68 -40.76 -9.41
C MET A 537 -3.85 -41.01 -10.92
N PRO A 538 -3.16 -40.29 -11.83
CA PRO A 538 -3.22 -40.60 -13.25
C PRO A 538 -2.76 -42.04 -13.57
N ILE A 539 -1.69 -42.50 -12.92
CA ILE A 539 -1.16 -43.86 -13.10
C ILE A 539 -2.18 -44.89 -12.64
N GLY A 540 -2.77 -44.70 -11.46
CA GLY A 540 -3.78 -45.58 -10.89
C GLY A 540 -5.00 -45.71 -11.82
N ILE A 541 -5.47 -44.58 -12.37
CA ILE A 541 -6.59 -44.57 -13.33
C ILE A 541 -6.22 -45.36 -14.59
N LEU A 542 -5.03 -45.16 -15.15
CA LEU A 542 -4.57 -45.90 -16.34
C LEU A 542 -4.43 -47.39 -16.07
N LEU A 543 -3.89 -47.77 -14.91
CA LEU A 543 -3.76 -49.17 -14.51
C LEU A 543 -5.13 -49.83 -14.29
N CYS A 544 -6.07 -49.12 -13.67
CA CYS A 544 -7.45 -49.60 -13.52
C CYS A 544 -8.14 -49.75 -14.88
N ALA A 545 -7.97 -48.79 -15.78
CA ALA A 545 -8.51 -48.88 -17.14
C ALA A 545 -7.89 -50.06 -17.93
N TRP A 546 -6.58 -50.26 -17.82
CA TRP A 546 -5.90 -51.41 -18.43
C TRP A 546 -6.36 -52.75 -17.83
N GLY A 547 -6.50 -52.83 -16.51
CA GLY A 547 -7.04 -53.99 -15.82
C GLY A 547 -8.47 -54.30 -16.24
N TRP A 548 -9.31 -53.25 -16.38
CA TRP A 548 -10.68 -53.36 -16.86
C TRP A 548 -10.75 -53.94 -18.28
N CYS A 549 -9.88 -53.48 -19.18
CA CYS A 549 -9.80 -53.99 -20.56
C CYS A 549 -9.46 -55.49 -20.64
N GLN A 550 -8.71 -56.01 -19.68
CA GLN A 550 -8.33 -57.43 -19.62
C GLN A 550 -9.39 -58.35 -19.01
N LEU A 551 -10.41 -57.80 -18.33
CA LEU A 551 -11.44 -58.63 -17.71
C LEU A 551 -12.28 -59.42 -18.73
N PRO A 552 -12.71 -60.65 -18.37
CA PRO A 552 -13.63 -61.44 -19.19
C PRO A 552 -14.90 -60.65 -19.54
N ARG A 553 -15.42 -60.86 -20.75
CA ARG A 553 -16.63 -60.17 -21.24
C ARG A 553 -17.83 -60.33 -20.29
N SER A 554 -17.92 -61.47 -19.59
CA SER A 554 -18.96 -61.75 -18.60
C SER A 554 -19.01 -60.74 -17.46
N VAL A 555 -17.87 -60.20 -17.01
CA VAL A 555 -17.80 -59.21 -15.94
C VAL A 555 -18.04 -57.80 -16.47
N ARG A 556 -17.51 -57.49 -17.65
CA ARG A 556 -17.66 -56.16 -18.28
C ARG A 556 -19.11 -55.83 -18.63
N HIS A 557 -19.90 -56.82 -19.07
CA HIS A 557 -21.30 -56.60 -19.44
C HIS A 557 -22.25 -56.45 -18.24
N VAL A 558 -21.80 -56.72 -17.01
CA VAL A 558 -22.61 -56.48 -15.80
C VAL A 558 -22.80 -54.97 -15.57
N ILE A 559 -21.81 -54.17 -15.96
CA ILE A 559 -21.86 -52.72 -15.84
C ILE A 559 -22.35 -52.13 -17.16
N PRO A 560 -23.49 -51.39 -17.16
CA PRO A 560 -24.01 -50.77 -18.37
C PRO A 560 -23.04 -49.75 -18.95
N GLU A 561 -23.05 -49.61 -20.27
CA GLU A 561 -22.25 -48.58 -20.97
C GLU A 561 -22.59 -47.18 -20.44
N GLY A 562 -21.56 -46.37 -20.22
CA GLY A 562 -21.69 -45.01 -19.68
C GLY A 562 -21.72 -44.92 -18.15
N TRP A 563 -21.43 -46.01 -17.41
CA TRP A 563 -21.26 -46.04 -15.94
C TRP A 563 -19.79 -46.16 -15.48
N GLU A 564 -18.84 -46.06 -16.41
CA GLU A 564 -17.42 -46.36 -16.17
C GLU A 564 -16.81 -45.42 -15.11
N ALA A 565 -17.27 -44.16 -15.04
CA ALA A 565 -16.81 -43.21 -14.01
C ALA A 565 -17.10 -43.68 -12.58
N MET A 566 -18.17 -44.42 -12.35
CA MET A 566 -18.51 -44.95 -11.01
C MET A 566 -17.48 -45.99 -10.55
N LEU A 567 -16.87 -46.73 -11.47
CA LEU A 567 -15.83 -47.71 -11.16
C LEU A 567 -14.53 -47.06 -10.69
N LEU A 568 -14.29 -45.81 -11.09
CA LEU A 568 -13.10 -45.07 -10.72
C LEU A 568 -13.22 -44.43 -9.32
N ILE A 569 -14.43 -44.28 -8.76
CA ILE A 569 -14.61 -43.64 -7.45
C ILE A 569 -13.86 -44.37 -6.32
N PRO A 570 -14.04 -45.71 -6.14
CA PRO A 570 -13.29 -46.43 -5.11
C PRO A 570 -11.77 -46.37 -5.30
N LEU A 571 -11.32 -46.38 -6.56
CA LEU A 571 -9.90 -46.25 -6.91
C LEU A 571 -9.36 -44.88 -6.50
N VAL A 572 -10.08 -43.79 -6.82
CA VAL A 572 -9.68 -42.42 -6.45
C VAL A 572 -9.57 -42.29 -4.93
N ILE A 573 -10.55 -42.81 -4.18
CA ILE A 573 -10.51 -42.83 -2.71
C ILE A 573 -9.30 -43.64 -2.21
N PHE A 574 -9.08 -44.82 -2.77
CA PHE A 574 -7.99 -45.71 -2.36
C PHE A 574 -6.61 -45.12 -2.64
N VAL A 575 -6.38 -44.58 -3.83
CA VAL A 575 -5.10 -43.93 -4.19
C VAL A 575 -4.92 -42.64 -3.39
N GLY A 576 -6.00 -41.87 -3.16
CA GLY A 576 -6.00 -40.70 -2.29
C GLY A 576 -5.53 -41.01 -0.87
N TRP A 577 -6.22 -41.95 -0.22
CA TRP A 577 -5.88 -42.42 1.11
C TRP A 577 -4.48 -43.02 1.17
N GLY A 578 -4.12 -43.88 0.19
CA GLY A 578 -2.82 -44.52 0.12
C GLY A 578 -1.67 -43.52 -0.02
N SER A 579 -1.85 -42.46 -0.83
CA SER A 579 -0.85 -41.40 -1.01
C SER A 579 -0.60 -40.62 0.28
N MET A 580 -1.66 -40.29 1.02
CA MET A 580 -1.52 -39.63 2.33
C MET A 580 -0.92 -40.55 3.38
N ALA A 581 -1.35 -41.82 3.42
CA ALA A 581 -0.86 -42.81 4.39
C ALA A 581 0.64 -43.13 4.21
N MET A 582 1.17 -43.08 2.98
CA MET A 582 2.59 -43.29 2.71
C MET A 582 3.46 -42.05 2.98
N SER A 583 2.87 -40.89 3.24
CA SER A 583 3.60 -39.63 3.40
C SER A 583 4.70 -39.68 4.47
N PRO A 584 4.47 -40.18 5.70
CA PRO A 584 5.51 -40.22 6.73
C PRO A 584 6.70 -41.12 6.34
N ALA A 585 6.42 -42.21 5.62
CA ALA A 585 7.47 -43.10 5.13
C ALA A 585 8.31 -42.43 4.04
N LEU A 586 7.69 -41.72 3.11
CA LEU A 586 8.38 -40.95 2.08
C LEU A 586 9.20 -39.80 2.67
N GLU A 587 8.67 -39.12 3.69
CA GLU A 587 9.36 -38.03 4.37
C GLU A 587 10.67 -38.49 5.02
N LEU A 588 10.62 -39.63 5.71
CA LEU A 588 11.80 -40.22 6.34
C LEU A 588 12.79 -40.79 5.31
N MET A 589 12.30 -41.35 4.20
CA MET A 589 13.17 -41.95 3.17
C MET A 589 13.86 -40.92 2.27
N LEU A 590 13.21 -39.79 1.97
CA LEU A 590 13.66 -38.84 0.95
C LEU A 590 14.15 -37.50 1.51
N PHE A 591 13.68 -37.10 2.70
CA PHE A 591 13.88 -35.73 3.22
C PHE A 591 14.36 -35.70 4.69
N ASP A 592 14.98 -36.79 5.15
CA ASP A 592 15.53 -36.91 6.52
C ASP A 592 14.53 -36.57 7.64
N GLY A 593 13.24 -36.82 7.38
CA GLY A 593 12.16 -36.61 8.35
C GLY A 593 11.56 -35.20 8.41
N ASN A 594 12.03 -34.24 7.61
CA ASN A 594 11.39 -32.92 7.49
C ASN A 594 11.53 -32.33 6.08
N MET A 595 10.51 -32.52 5.26
CA MET A 595 10.50 -31.98 3.89
C MET A 595 10.56 -30.45 3.86
N ARG A 596 9.93 -29.77 4.83
CA ARG A 596 9.88 -28.30 4.85
C ARG A 596 11.24 -27.69 5.14
N TYR A 597 11.98 -28.28 6.08
CA TYR A 597 13.35 -27.87 6.37
C TYR A 597 14.26 -28.09 5.16
N TRP A 598 14.13 -29.25 4.49
CA TRP A 598 14.86 -29.51 3.25
C TRP A 598 14.52 -28.47 2.16
N MET A 599 13.25 -28.10 2.00
CA MET A 599 12.84 -27.07 1.04
C MET A 599 13.42 -25.69 1.35
N SER A 600 13.43 -25.27 2.62
CA SER A 600 13.96 -23.96 2.99
C SER A 600 15.48 -23.89 2.87
N GLU A 601 16.20 -24.93 3.31
CA GLU A 601 17.66 -24.89 3.40
C GLU A 601 18.34 -25.27 2.07
N GLU A 602 17.88 -26.32 1.40
CA GLU A 602 18.52 -26.83 0.18
C GLU A 602 17.95 -26.21 -1.10
N MET A 603 16.65 -25.88 -1.11
CA MET A 603 16.01 -25.26 -2.28
C MET A 603 15.79 -23.76 -2.13
N GLY A 604 15.97 -23.18 -0.93
CA GLY A 604 15.73 -21.76 -0.69
C GLY A 604 14.25 -21.36 -0.80
N VAL A 605 13.31 -22.30 -0.70
CA VAL A 605 11.87 -22.05 -0.88
C VAL A 605 11.15 -22.15 0.46
N GLY A 606 10.57 -21.03 0.90
CA GLY A 606 9.73 -20.97 2.09
C GLY A 606 8.43 -21.78 1.94
N PHE A 607 7.87 -22.23 3.06
CA PHE A 607 6.57 -22.89 3.10
C PHE A 607 5.68 -22.25 4.17
N ASP A 608 4.61 -21.61 3.71
CA ASP A 608 3.52 -21.14 4.57
C ASP A 608 2.45 -22.23 4.67
N GLN A 609 1.91 -22.47 5.87
CA GLN A 609 0.76 -23.38 6.04
C GLN A 609 -0.44 -22.95 5.18
N ARG A 610 -0.68 -21.63 5.11
CA ARG A 610 -1.73 -21.02 4.30
C ARG A 610 -1.11 -20.41 3.04
N ASN A 611 -1.21 -21.14 1.94
CA ASN A 611 -0.50 -20.83 0.71
C ASN A 611 -1.37 -20.95 -0.55
N SER A 612 -0.74 -20.72 -1.69
CA SER A 612 -1.37 -20.70 -2.99
C SER A 612 -1.93 -22.07 -3.44
N ILE A 613 -1.36 -23.20 -2.99
CA ILE A 613 -1.93 -24.54 -3.23
C ILE A 613 -3.30 -24.66 -2.57
N ILE A 614 -3.39 -24.28 -1.29
CA ILE A 614 -4.64 -24.36 -0.52
C ILE A 614 -5.74 -23.54 -1.20
N VAL A 615 -5.39 -22.34 -1.64
CA VAL A 615 -6.29 -21.42 -2.33
C VAL A 615 -6.70 -21.98 -3.69
N GLY A 616 -5.75 -22.50 -4.47
CA GLY A 616 -6.03 -23.13 -5.76
C GLY A 616 -6.99 -24.31 -5.64
N LEU A 617 -6.82 -25.14 -4.61
CA LEU A 617 -7.71 -26.26 -4.30
C LEU A 617 -9.11 -25.80 -3.89
N ALA A 618 -9.20 -24.92 -2.90
CA ALA A 618 -10.48 -24.48 -2.34
C ALA A 618 -11.28 -23.59 -3.30
N MET A 619 -10.63 -22.58 -3.91
CA MET A 619 -11.24 -21.70 -4.90
C MET A 619 -11.53 -22.45 -6.19
N GLY A 620 -10.63 -23.34 -6.62
CA GLY A 620 -10.86 -24.19 -7.79
C GLY A 620 -12.11 -25.04 -7.60
N PHE A 621 -12.26 -25.69 -6.44
CA PHE A 621 -13.47 -26.43 -6.07
C PHE A 621 -14.74 -25.57 -6.17
N ALA A 622 -14.71 -24.33 -5.67
CA ALA A 622 -15.85 -23.42 -5.70
C ALA A 622 -16.24 -22.95 -7.13
N VAL A 623 -15.28 -22.88 -8.05
CA VAL A 623 -15.50 -22.39 -9.42
C VAL A 623 -15.87 -23.50 -10.41
N ILE A 624 -15.54 -24.77 -10.11
CA ILE A 624 -15.87 -25.94 -10.94
C ILE A 624 -17.36 -25.96 -11.37
N PRO A 625 -18.37 -25.79 -10.50
CA PRO A 625 -19.78 -25.88 -10.87
C PRO A 625 -20.19 -24.93 -11.98
N THR A 626 -19.68 -23.69 -11.91
CA THR A 626 -20.00 -22.64 -12.88
C THR A 626 -19.40 -22.96 -14.25
N ILE A 627 -18.13 -23.37 -14.29
CA ILE A 627 -17.49 -23.75 -15.55
C ILE A 627 -18.15 -25.00 -16.12
N PHE A 628 -18.38 -26.01 -15.27
CA PHE A 628 -18.96 -27.29 -15.66
C PHE A 628 -20.35 -27.12 -16.25
N SER A 629 -21.25 -26.43 -15.55
CA SER A 629 -22.67 -26.36 -15.94
C SER A 629 -22.84 -25.62 -17.25
N ILE A 630 -22.13 -24.49 -17.43
CA ILE A 630 -22.18 -23.70 -18.67
C ILE A 630 -21.51 -24.46 -19.83
N ALA A 631 -20.38 -25.14 -19.59
CA ALA A 631 -19.71 -25.94 -20.61
C ALA A 631 -20.56 -27.17 -21.02
N GLU A 632 -21.20 -27.85 -20.07
CA GLU A 632 -22.06 -29.00 -20.32
C GLU A 632 -23.28 -28.60 -21.15
N ASP A 633 -23.94 -27.48 -20.82
CA ASP A 633 -25.05 -26.95 -21.59
C ASP A 633 -24.62 -26.55 -23.02
N ALA A 634 -23.42 -25.98 -23.17
CA ALA A 634 -22.88 -25.63 -24.48
C ALA A 634 -22.62 -26.87 -25.35
N ILE A 635 -22.08 -27.94 -24.76
CA ILE A 635 -21.79 -29.21 -25.46
C ILE A 635 -23.10 -29.95 -25.78
N TYR A 636 -24.02 -30.01 -24.84
CA TYR A 636 -25.32 -30.68 -25.01
C TYR A 636 -26.24 -29.92 -25.99
N GLY A 637 -26.07 -28.60 -26.09
CA GLY A 637 -26.79 -27.72 -27.01
C GLY A 637 -26.39 -27.89 -28.49
N VAL A 638 -25.32 -28.63 -28.79
CA VAL A 638 -24.91 -28.90 -30.18
C VAL A 638 -26.00 -29.70 -30.90
N PRO A 639 -26.46 -29.26 -32.08
CA PRO A 639 -27.53 -29.94 -32.80
C PRO A 639 -27.20 -31.42 -33.10
N ARG A 640 -28.11 -32.33 -32.71
CA ARG A 640 -27.92 -33.79 -32.86
C ARG A 640 -27.68 -34.26 -34.30
N HIS A 641 -28.16 -33.52 -35.30
CA HIS A 641 -27.93 -33.88 -36.70
C HIS A 641 -26.46 -33.76 -37.11
N LEU A 642 -25.68 -32.86 -36.48
CA LEU A 642 -24.24 -32.73 -36.75
C LEU A 642 -23.47 -33.94 -36.20
N SER A 643 -23.77 -34.35 -34.96
CA SER A 643 -23.12 -35.51 -34.34
C SER A 643 -23.54 -36.83 -35.00
N GLN A 644 -24.84 -37.02 -35.28
CA GLN A 644 -25.32 -38.21 -35.99
C GLN A 644 -24.81 -38.28 -37.44
N GLY A 645 -24.69 -37.14 -38.13
CA GLY A 645 -24.12 -37.08 -39.48
C GLY A 645 -22.66 -37.51 -39.51
N SER A 646 -21.85 -37.06 -38.53
CA SER A 646 -20.45 -37.48 -38.40
C SER A 646 -20.30 -38.98 -38.12
N LEU A 647 -21.09 -39.51 -37.18
CA LEU A 647 -21.11 -40.94 -36.87
C LEU A 647 -21.55 -41.79 -38.08
N ALA A 648 -22.52 -41.31 -38.87
CA ALA A 648 -22.97 -41.99 -40.09
C ALA A 648 -21.90 -42.05 -41.19
N LEU A 649 -20.95 -41.10 -41.20
CA LEU A 649 -19.78 -41.11 -42.08
C LEU A 649 -18.66 -42.05 -41.59
N GLY A 650 -18.88 -42.80 -40.52
CA GLY A 650 -17.92 -43.76 -39.96
C GLY A 650 -16.93 -43.16 -38.96
N ALA A 651 -17.13 -41.91 -38.51
CA ALA A 651 -16.32 -41.33 -37.44
C ALA A 651 -16.60 -42.03 -36.11
N THR A 652 -15.58 -42.17 -35.27
CA THR A 652 -15.76 -42.68 -33.90
C THR A 652 -16.42 -41.62 -33.00
N PRO A 653 -17.03 -42.02 -31.87
CA PRO A 653 -17.56 -41.05 -30.89
C PRO A 653 -16.52 -40.04 -30.41
N TRP A 654 -15.25 -40.48 -30.24
CA TRP A 654 -14.14 -39.61 -29.89
C TRP A 654 -13.79 -38.61 -30.99
N GLN A 655 -13.73 -39.06 -32.25
CA GLN A 655 -13.50 -38.18 -33.40
C GLN A 655 -14.64 -37.16 -33.57
N THR A 656 -15.89 -37.61 -33.43
CA THR A 656 -17.07 -36.75 -33.49
C THR A 656 -17.05 -35.70 -32.37
N MET A 657 -16.67 -36.11 -31.15
CA MET A 657 -16.51 -35.19 -30.02
C MET A 657 -15.48 -34.10 -30.31
N ILE A 658 -14.25 -34.48 -30.72
CA ILE A 658 -13.16 -33.51 -30.92
C ILE A 658 -13.45 -32.58 -32.11
N PHE A 659 -13.82 -33.15 -33.26
CA PHE A 659 -13.81 -32.41 -34.53
C PHE A 659 -15.14 -31.72 -34.85
N VAL A 660 -16.25 -32.16 -34.24
CA VAL A 660 -17.58 -31.59 -34.50
C VAL A 660 -18.11 -30.92 -33.25
N VAL A 661 -18.32 -31.69 -32.17
CA VAL A 661 -19.02 -31.19 -30.98
C VAL A 661 -18.23 -30.10 -30.26
N LEU A 662 -16.96 -30.36 -29.93
CA LEU A 662 -16.11 -29.42 -29.19
C LEU A 662 -15.86 -28.13 -30.00
N LEU A 663 -15.70 -28.27 -31.32
CA LEU A 663 -15.53 -27.14 -32.22
C LEU A 663 -16.76 -26.23 -32.21
N THR A 664 -17.96 -26.81 -32.38
CA THR A 664 -19.23 -26.07 -32.35
C THR A 664 -19.55 -25.51 -30.96
N ALA A 665 -19.22 -26.22 -29.89
CA ALA A 665 -19.44 -25.79 -28.50
C ALA A 665 -18.39 -24.80 -27.97
N SER A 666 -17.26 -24.63 -28.68
CA SER A 666 -16.13 -23.81 -28.22
C SER A 666 -16.50 -22.40 -27.74
N PRO A 667 -17.41 -21.62 -28.39
CA PRO A 667 -17.77 -20.29 -27.88
C PRO A 667 -18.39 -20.34 -26.48
N GLY A 668 -19.19 -21.37 -26.20
CA GLY A 668 -19.83 -21.59 -24.90
C GLY A 668 -18.83 -22.03 -23.83
N ILE A 669 -17.89 -22.92 -24.18
CA ILE A 669 -16.83 -23.37 -23.26
C ILE A 669 -15.89 -22.22 -22.88
N PHE A 670 -15.49 -21.40 -23.85
CA PHE A 670 -14.71 -20.18 -23.57
C PHE A 670 -15.47 -19.22 -22.67
N SER A 671 -16.78 -19.04 -22.90
CA SER A 671 -17.63 -18.21 -22.03
C SER A 671 -17.67 -18.77 -20.60
N ALA A 672 -17.79 -20.08 -20.44
CA ALA A 672 -17.78 -20.76 -19.15
C ALA A 672 -16.48 -20.51 -18.38
N LEU A 673 -15.33 -20.66 -19.04
CA LEU A 673 -14.01 -20.40 -18.45
C LEU A 673 -13.85 -18.95 -17.99
N MET A 674 -14.26 -18.00 -18.82
CA MET A 674 -14.12 -16.58 -18.49
C MET A 674 -15.03 -16.15 -17.34
N ILE A 675 -16.28 -16.65 -17.29
CA ILE A 675 -17.19 -16.42 -16.17
C ILE A 675 -16.61 -17.04 -14.88
N GLY A 676 -16.05 -18.24 -14.96
CA GLY A 676 -15.36 -18.88 -13.84
C GLY A 676 -14.16 -18.08 -13.35
N MET A 677 -13.31 -17.59 -14.25
CA MET A 677 -12.17 -16.73 -13.92
C MET A 677 -12.63 -15.41 -13.28
N GLY A 678 -13.68 -14.77 -13.80
CA GLY A 678 -14.24 -13.55 -13.21
C GLY A 678 -14.73 -13.76 -11.78
N ARG A 679 -15.34 -14.92 -11.49
CA ARG A 679 -15.68 -15.31 -10.11
C ARG A 679 -14.46 -15.53 -9.24
N ALA A 680 -13.43 -16.20 -9.75
CA ALA A 680 -12.18 -16.46 -9.02
C ALA A 680 -11.48 -15.15 -8.62
N VAL A 681 -11.41 -14.19 -9.54
CA VAL A 681 -10.83 -12.84 -9.29
C VAL A 681 -11.62 -12.08 -8.22
N GLY A 682 -12.95 -12.20 -8.20
CA GLY A 682 -13.81 -11.56 -7.21
C GLY A 682 -13.96 -12.31 -5.88
N GLU A 683 -13.36 -13.49 -5.75
CA GLU A 683 -13.53 -14.32 -4.55
C GLU A 683 -12.85 -13.66 -3.35
N THR A 684 -13.59 -13.56 -2.25
CA THR A 684 -13.19 -12.78 -1.07
C THR A 684 -12.93 -13.68 0.13
N MET A 685 -13.84 -14.60 0.41
CA MET A 685 -13.89 -15.30 1.70
C MET A 685 -12.98 -16.52 1.74
N ILE A 686 -12.89 -17.27 0.63
CA ILE A 686 -11.93 -18.37 0.53
C ILE A 686 -10.51 -17.85 0.69
N VAL A 687 -10.21 -16.76 -0.02
CA VAL A 687 -8.89 -16.15 -0.04
C VAL A 687 -8.50 -15.62 1.34
N LEU A 688 -9.38 -14.82 1.96
CA LEU A 688 -9.15 -14.25 3.29
C LEU A 688 -8.76 -15.31 4.33
N MET A 689 -9.36 -16.50 4.25
CA MET A 689 -9.15 -17.57 5.22
C MET A 689 -7.97 -18.50 4.86
N ALA A 690 -7.59 -18.59 3.58
CA ALA A 690 -6.67 -19.62 3.08
C ALA A 690 -5.30 -19.10 2.61
N THR A 691 -5.08 -17.79 2.42
CA THR A 691 -3.82 -17.26 1.85
C THR A 691 -2.79 -16.76 2.85
N GLY A 692 -3.07 -16.76 4.15
CA GLY A 692 -2.15 -16.18 5.16
C GLY A 692 -2.12 -14.65 5.19
N ASN A 693 -2.67 -13.97 4.17
CA ASN A 693 -2.82 -12.51 4.08
C ASN A 693 -1.52 -11.69 4.02
N THR A 694 -0.42 -12.27 3.55
CA THR A 694 0.85 -11.55 3.35
C THR A 694 0.94 -10.96 1.94
N ALA A 695 1.24 -9.67 1.81
CA ALA A 695 1.31 -8.96 0.53
C ALA A 695 2.67 -9.16 -0.19
N VAL A 696 3.06 -10.40 -0.43
CA VAL A 696 4.31 -10.77 -1.11
C VAL A 696 4.07 -11.01 -2.60
N MET A 697 5.06 -10.67 -3.43
CA MET A 697 5.00 -10.82 -4.89
C MET A 697 5.86 -11.98 -5.42
N ASP A 698 5.73 -13.16 -4.82
CA ASP A 698 6.35 -14.38 -5.33
C ASP A 698 5.31 -15.26 -6.06
N PHE A 699 5.72 -15.90 -7.16
CA PHE A 699 4.96 -16.94 -7.86
C PHE A 699 5.11 -18.34 -7.22
N SER A 700 5.83 -18.48 -6.11
CA SER A 700 5.90 -19.72 -5.35
C SER A 700 4.49 -20.21 -4.98
N ILE A 701 4.24 -21.49 -5.23
CA ILE A 701 2.98 -22.16 -4.86
C ILE A 701 2.87 -22.37 -3.34
N PHE A 702 4.00 -22.30 -2.63
CA PHE A 702 4.12 -22.59 -1.20
C PHE A 702 3.99 -21.37 -0.31
N GLU A 703 3.88 -20.18 -0.90
CA GLU A 703 3.72 -18.94 -0.18
C GLU A 703 2.28 -18.41 -0.26
N GLY A 704 1.96 -17.60 0.74
CA GLY A 704 0.72 -16.84 0.83
C GLY A 704 0.58 -15.75 -0.24
N MET A 705 -0.51 -14.99 -0.10
CA MET A 705 -0.77 -13.77 -0.89
C MET A 705 -1.85 -12.92 -0.22
N ARG A 706 -1.88 -11.62 -0.54
CA ARG A 706 -2.97 -10.71 -0.20
C ARG A 706 -3.68 -10.30 -1.49
N THR A 707 -5.00 -10.41 -1.55
CA THR A 707 -5.79 -9.99 -2.73
C THR A 707 -6.49 -8.66 -2.47
N LEU A 708 -6.91 -7.97 -3.53
CA LEU A 708 -7.70 -6.74 -3.42
C LEU A 708 -8.98 -6.97 -2.59
N SER A 709 -9.69 -8.07 -2.85
CA SER A 709 -10.93 -8.42 -2.16
C SER A 709 -10.72 -8.67 -0.66
N ALA A 710 -9.72 -9.49 -0.31
CA ALA A 710 -9.40 -9.78 1.09
C ALA A 710 -8.90 -8.53 1.82
N ASN A 711 -8.11 -7.69 1.15
CA ASN A 711 -7.60 -6.45 1.71
C ASN A 711 -8.71 -5.48 2.09
N ILE A 712 -9.64 -5.23 1.15
CA ILE A 712 -10.82 -4.39 1.40
C ILE A 712 -11.63 -4.97 2.56
N SER A 713 -11.87 -6.29 2.60
CA SER A 713 -12.69 -6.89 3.65
C SER A 713 -12.09 -6.76 5.06
N VAL A 714 -10.77 -6.74 5.19
CA VAL A 714 -10.07 -6.71 6.49
C VAL A 714 -9.84 -5.29 6.97
N GLU A 715 -9.40 -4.41 6.09
CA GLU A 715 -8.93 -3.08 6.51
C GLU A 715 -10.03 -2.02 6.45
N MET A 716 -11.09 -2.23 5.67
CA MET A 716 -12.19 -1.27 5.55
C MET A 716 -12.90 -0.98 6.88
N PRO A 717 -13.13 -1.96 7.78
CA PRO A 717 -13.71 -1.69 9.10
C PRO A 717 -12.76 -0.95 10.06
N GLU A 718 -11.46 -0.98 9.80
CA GLU A 718 -10.42 -0.41 10.67
C GLU A 718 -9.96 0.99 10.20
N ALA A 719 -10.16 1.31 8.92
CA ALA A 719 -9.75 2.58 8.33
C ALA A 719 -10.62 3.76 8.83
N GLU A 720 -9.97 4.84 9.27
CA GLU A 720 -10.64 6.08 9.64
C GLU A 720 -11.36 6.70 8.44
N VAL A 721 -12.60 7.15 8.63
CA VAL A 721 -13.42 7.74 7.57
C VAL A 721 -12.73 8.99 7.01
N ASP A 722 -12.75 9.12 5.68
CA ASP A 722 -12.10 10.20 4.92
C ASP A 722 -10.56 10.25 4.95
N SER A 723 -9.89 9.34 5.67
CA SER A 723 -8.43 9.19 5.62
C SER A 723 -7.92 8.78 4.23
N THR A 724 -6.63 9.00 3.99
CA THR A 724 -5.93 8.54 2.78
C THR A 724 -6.08 7.03 2.61
N HIS A 725 -5.84 6.25 3.66
CA HIS A 725 -5.97 4.79 3.64
C HIS A 725 -7.39 4.34 3.27
N TYR A 726 -8.42 4.94 3.87
CA TYR A 726 -9.82 4.67 3.56
C TYR A 726 -10.15 4.89 2.07
N ARG A 727 -9.72 6.02 1.50
CA ARG A 727 -9.93 6.30 0.07
C ARG A 727 -9.14 5.36 -0.83
N VAL A 728 -7.94 4.95 -0.44
CA VAL A 728 -7.15 3.97 -1.21
C VAL A 728 -7.81 2.59 -1.20
N LEU A 729 -8.50 2.18 -0.13
CA LEU A 729 -9.31 0.96 -0.14
C LEU A 729 -10.48 1.05 -1.13
N PHE A 730 -11.11 2.23 -1.27
CA PHE A 730 -12.09 2.48 -2.33
C PHE A 730 -11.46 2.46 -3.74
N LEU A 731 -10.24 2.95 -3.88
CA LEU A 731 -9.48 2.83 -5.13
C LEU A 731 -9.17 1.35 -5.44
N ALA A 732 -8.79 0.55 -4.45
CA ALA A 732 -8.62 -0.90 -4.61
C ALA A 732 -9.93 -1.58 -5.07
N ALA A 733 -11.09 -1.15 -4.53
CA ALA A 733 -12.40 -1.61 -4.97
C ALA A 733 -12.70 -1.20 -6.42
N LEU A 734 -12.35 0.04 -6.81
CA LEU A 734 -12.47 0.52 -8.19
C LEU A 734 -11.56 -0.28 -9.15
N VAL A 735 -10.34 -0.60 -8.74
CA VAL A 735 -9.41 -1.45 -9.52
C VAL A 735 -9.98 -2.85 -9.71
N LEU A 736 -10.50 -3.47 -8.63
CA LEU A 736 -11.16 -4.78 -8.71
C LEU A 736 -12.39 -4.74 -9.63
N PHE A 737 -13.20 -3.68 -9.53
CA PHE A 737 -14.33 -3.45 -10.43
C PHE A 737 -13.88 -3.32 -11.89
N MET A 738 -12.81 -2.58 -12.16
CA MET A 738 -12.25 -2.44 -13.50
C MET A 738 -11.70 -3.76 -14.04
N PHE A 739 -11.04 -4.57 -13.21
CA PHE A 739 -10.59 -5.91 -13.61
C PHE A 739 -11.75 -6.83 -13.96
N THR A 740 -12.77 -6.91 -13.10
CA THR A 740 -13.94 -7.77 -13.36
C THR A 740 -14.70 -7.30 -14.60
N PHE A 741 -14.86 -5.99 -14.79
CA PHE A 741 -15.45 -5.41 -16.00
C PHE A 741 -14.63 -5.74 -17.25
N PHE A 742 -13.31 -5.61 -17.18
CA PHE A 742 -12.40 -5.91 -18.28
C PHE A 742 -12.47 -7.38 -18.71
N PHE A 743 -12.34 -8.33 -17.78
CA PHE A 743 -12.42 -9.76 -18.09
C PHE A 743 -13.80 -10.16 -18.62
N ASN A 744 -14.88 -9.65 -18.04
CA ASN A 744 -16.24 -9.90 -18.53
C ASN A 744 -16.45 -9.32 -19.94
N THR A 745 -15.90 -8.14 -20.22
CA THR A 745 -15.97 -7.52 -21.55
C THR A 745 -15.19 -8.35 -22.58
N ILE A 746 -13.99 -8.80 -22.24
CA ILE A 746 -13.21 -9.72 -23.10
C ILE A 746 -14.00 -11.00 -23.37
N ALA A 747 -14.61 -11.59 -22.33
CA ALA A 747 -15.40 -12.81 -22.46
C ALA A 747 -16.50 -12.66 -23.53
N GLU A 748 -17.25 -11.56 -23.45
CA GLU A 748 -18.35 -11.31 -24.38
C GLU A 748 -17.85 -10.99 -25.80
N ILE A 749 -16.76 -10.23 -25.94
CA ILE A 749 -16.13 -9.96 -27.25
C ILE A 749 -15.66 -11.26 -27.91
N VAL A 750 -14.97 -12.14 -27.17
CA VAL A 750 -14.47 -13.42 -27.68
C VAL A 750 -15.63 -14.32 -28.06
N ARG A 751 -16.66 -14.42 -27.21
CA ARG A 751 -17.87 -15.19 -27.48
C ARG A 751 -18.56 -14.75 -28.78
N GLN A 752 -18.71 -13.45 -29.01
CA GLN A 752 -19.33 -12.92 -30.23
C GLN A 752 -18.50 -13.25 -31.47
N ARG A 753 -17.18 -13.05 -31.42
CA ARG A 753 -16.27 -13.39 -32.53
C ARG A 753 -16.33 -14.88 -32.89
N LEU A 754 -16.27 -15.75 -31.90
CA LEU A 754 -16.31 -17.20 -32.12
C LEU A 754 -17.68 -17.64 -32.66
N ARG A 755 -18.78 -17.08 -32.15
CA ARG A 755 -20.14 -17.36 -32.67
C ARG A 755 -20.26 -16.98 -34.14
N VAL A 756 -19.76 -15.82 -34.55
CA VAL A 756 -19.79 -15.40 -35.97
C VAL A 756 -18.97 -16.37 -36.82
N LYS A 757 -17.72 -16.67 -36.41
CA LYS A 757 -16.81 -17.57 -37.14
C LYS A 757 -17.38 -18.97 -37.36
N TYR A 758 -18.14 -19.49 -36.39
CA TYR A 758 -18.69 -20.85 -36.45
C TYR A 758 -20.18 -20.91 -36.78
N SER A 759 -20.85 -19.77 -37.00
CA SER A 759 -22.26 -19.73 -37.43
C SER A 759 -22.48 -20.17 -38.88
N THR A 760 -21.40 -20.29 -39.66
CA THR A 760 -21.40 -20.68 -41.08
C THR A 760 -20.99 -22.14 -41.31
N LEU A 761 -20.65 -22.88 -40.26
CA LEU A 761 -20.48 -24.34 -40.26
C LEU A 761 -21.80 -24.99 -39.87
#